data_AF-A0A4S9M1X2-F1
#
_entry.id   AF-A0A4S9M1X2-F1
#
_cell.length_a   1.000
_cell.length_b   1.000
_cell.length_c   1.000
_cell.angle_alpha   90.00
_cell.angle_beta   90.00
_cell.angle_gamma   90.00
#
_symmetry.space_group_name_H-M   'P 1'
#
loop_
_entity.id
_entity.type
_entity.pdbx_description
1 polymer ?
#
loop_
_entity_poly.entity_id
_entity_poly.type
_entity_poly.pdbx_seq_one_letter_code
_entity_poly.pdbx_strand_id
1 'polypeptide(L)'
;MAIPALSRSDLSVNDFGRSILKPRWIFGFAVVLVTLITLFTHTTSHSVSGLKPASSTSSTSSKSSSSSGKAGLHYLIPATSSNRDFCKLLLSSTILDYPTPVLINWGAHEEANPYKQHLAKVETLLAYLKRLKPISKEDDLVLILDGYDVWFQLRPDVLLKRYFEMNANLDQRTIQAYGQDAFDRGDHRTTVIFGPDKICWPIDFSRPACWAVPHTGLSPTAFGPEENDERETHNEPRWLNSGTIMGPIQDMIDVFQATLDLIHYNHTTDSDQFYFANVFGDQEYARLSLDGELLENQSKERYREEFHVEEDPPRQIPEFDVGQRTEYHIGIDYFSAMFQTLAFYKQFLAWIRPSDSWATKEDENGDVTQERYGFKVAEDISKSLTPFAAFEASPPTSISNASVEYPKSWEDVSLCVNTVTDLAPVTLHFTGEKALRELWWDKLWFYEDGEELRKASLKMPDRPISEEPIAGKMWYKIESEDPEAGKGGAWADNGGWHSWTSLCKTYEDQIFPRKTIKKKGPHRRRPSLSFTYETAIFLADMDGPSSDVYLNPATIGAAERPPYQKRAPNQWAGSWTGTLIFHFLAQTQRLTLAGAWAAWLVRAPLLALYTIYLGSFSPTAWINMSSQGVMSKLKRSLWQGNGPDYERVDLEDGFEKEHTNKRSSRHAKPVIITLAFLLTIFLFLTSGRKSTKPAVSLKETLPPAYLRMVYPARQADANFCKIILSGAILNYPEPMLIGFEGQNEHENTDSTLDLAERISQKTSILGIDKHLRNISATRDEDLVVIADGLNTWFQLRPQTLLDRYFESNRNADARIRKELGIMADTLKIHQTIIFGAQRDCSPWNAEDPACSVVPESSLPKDIYGPLTDVEAGEKQDRFTKHRPRYISPGFAIGPLGAMRKLYAEAAKRAMGDEHLQEGGKVLGQIFAEQEMARESHKAKPGSAFQGLFTWLSSFWESPSAVADRQAQQLKETDLSREFGIGLDYASGLAFEAAHADGDMEWVKFGDSASVHAANAKHGISDSRISNIGPDVGASLPPFWTYSHETLPSRSTPWTNVSLLTNVWTGVTPAIIQHDINNYKTDSLRESWWSNIWYQKYGRKMFDVHVQSPIGPVAISGYDAASRRQWWSAEDWKGGARNETRFWWRYEDVCGGTEQEVFRDKKGPWYLPSNH
;
A
#
# COMPACT_ATOMS: atom_id res chain seq x y z
N MET A 1 40.87 -54.07 -10.71
CA MET A 1 41.83 -55.09 -10.23
C MET A 1 43.04 -54.37 -9.64
N ALA A 2 43.92 -55.09 -8.92
CA ALA A 2 45.18 -54.66 -8.31
C ALA A 2 45.10 -53.82 -7.00
N ILE A 3 45.68 -54.43 -5.95
CA ILE A 3 46.13 -53.96 -4.62
C ILE A 3 47.59 -54.49 -4.54
N PRO A 4 48.65 -53.78 -4.07
CA PRO A 4 48.92 -53.34 -2.66
C PRO A 4 49.50 -51.89 -2.61
N ALA A 5 50.20 -51.34 -1.60
CA ALA A 5 50.82 -51.77 -0.32
C ALA A 5 50.82 -50.57 0.68
N LEU A 6 51.16 -50.58 2.00
CA LEU A 6 51.96 -51.44 2.91
C LEU A 6 53.50 -51.32 2.75
N SER A 7 54.34 -51.19 3.79
CA SER A 7 54.18 -50.97 5.25
C SER A 7 55.54 -50.65 5.93
N ARG A 8 55.53 -50.29 7.23
CA ARG A 8 56.62 -50.11 8.26
C ARG A 8 56.89 -48.65 8.67
N SER A 9 56.73 -48.25 9.96
CA SER A 9 57.30 -48.70 11.26
C SER A 9 58.71 -48.11 11.49
N ASP A 10 59.14 -47.68 12.69
CA ASP A 10 58.92 -48.14 14.07
C ASP A 10 58.65 -46.95 15.07
N LEU A 11 58.64 -47.01 16.42
CA LEU A 11 58.92 -48.02 17.47
C LEU A 11 58.19 -47.60 18.78
N SER A 12 57.95 -48.51 19.73
CA SER A 12 57.27 -48.21 21.02
C SER A 12 58.08 -48.65 22.25
N VAL A 13 57.93 -47.94 23.38
CA VAL A 13 58.24 -48.46 24.73
C VAL A 13 57.17 -47.99 25.74
N ASN A 14 56.78 -48.91 26.63
CA ASN A 14 55.77 -48.76 27.68
C ASN A 14 56.38 -48.06 28.93
N ASP A 15 55.78 -47.93 30.13
CA ASP A 15 54.46 -48.27 30.70
C ASP A 15 54.29 -47.45 32.00
N PHE A 16 53.07 -47.19 32.49
CA PHE A 16 52.84 -46.98 33.94
C PHE A 16 51.35 -46.95 34.37
N GLY A 17 51.00 -47.81 35.35
CA GLY A 17 50.03 -47.46 36.41
C GLY A 17 48.53 -47.61 36.13
N ARG A 18 47.99 -48.83 36.34
CA ARG A 18 46.53 -49.12 36.42
C ARG A 18 45.78 -48.26 37.45
N SER A 19 44.52 -47.95 37.18
CA SER A 19 43.44 -48.06 38.19
C SER A 19 42.10 -48.41 37.53
N ILE A 20 41.17 -48.98 38.30
CA ILE A 20 39.96 -49.68 37.84
C ILE A 20 38.70 -48.87 38.18
N LEU A 21 37.71 -48.84 37.26
CA LEU A 21 36.28 -48.96 37.59
C LEU A 21 35.48 -49.44 36.37
N LYS A 22 34.39 -50.20 36.58
CA LYS A 22 33.63 -50.90 35.52
C LYS A 22 32.26 -50.22 35.22
N PRO A 23 31.75 -50.31 33.97
CA PRO A 23 30.45 -49.75 33.61
C PRO A 23 29.29 -50.62 34.14
N ARG A 24 28.38 -50.01 34.90
CA ARG A 24 27.04 -50.55 35.19
C ARG A 24 25.92 -49.50 35.12
N TRP A 25 26.23 -48.22 35.31
CA TRP A 25 25.25 -47.13 35.31
C TRP A 25 24.82 -46.66 33.92
N ILE A 26 25.75 -46.57 32.97
CA ILE A 26 25.49 -46.08 31.60
C ILE A 26 24.42 -46.95 30.89
N PHE A 27 24.49 -48.27 31.04
CA PHE A 27 23.53 -49.18 30.42
C PHE A 27 22.13 -49.07 31.03
N GLY A 28 22.03 -48.87 32.35
CA GLY A 28 20.75 -48.63 33.01
C GLY A 28 20.09 -47.31 32.59
N PHE A 29 20.89 -46.24 32.49
CA PHE A 29 20.41 -44.93 32.06
C PHE A 29 19.95 -44.94 30.59
N ALA A 30 20.70 -45.61 29.71
CA ALA A 30 20.32 -45.80 28.31
C ALA A 30 19.01 -46.59 28.16
N VAL A 31 18.82 -47.68 28.91
CA VAL A 31 17.58 -48.47 28.89
C VAL A 31 16.39 -47.66 29.38
N VAL A 32 16.52 -46.90 30.46
CA VAL A 32 15.43 -46.04 30.98
C VAL A 32 15.09 -44.89 30.02
N LEU A 33 16.10 -44.27 29.39
CA LEU A 33 15.87 -43.22 28.39
C LEU A 33 15.14 -43.79 27.17
N VAL A 34 15.53 -44.98 26.69
CA VAL A 34 14.87 -45.64 25.56
C VAL A 34 13.45 -46.08 25.92
N THR A 35 13.19 -46.66 27.10
CA THR A 35 11.81 -47.01 27.48
C THR A 35 10.92 -45.78 27.62
N LEU A 36 11.41 -44.68 28.21
CA LEU A 36 10.67 -43.42 28.28
C LEU A 36 10.36 -42.86 26.88
N ILE A 37 11.34 -42.84 25.97
CA ILE A 37 11.12 -42.40 24.59
C ILE A 37 10.09 -43.31 23.89
N THR A 38 10.18 -44.63 24.03
CA THR A 38 9.20 -45.54 23.42
C THR A 38 7.81 -45.45 24.04
N LEU A 39 7.66 -45.16 25.33
CA LEU A 39 6.33 -44.88 25.90
C LEU A 39 5.75 -43.58 25.34
N PHE A 40 6.57 -42.53 25.22
CA PHE A 40 6.13 -41.23 24.74
C PHE A 40 5.70 -41.28 23.27
N THR A 41 6.47 -41.95 22.39
CA THR A 41 6.12 -42.13 20.98
C THR A 41 4.91 -43.04 20.79
N HIS A 42 4.74 -44.09 21.60
CA HIS A 42 3.56 -44.97 21.48
C HIS A 42 2.25 -44.32 21.97
N THR A 43 2.31 -43.20 22.70
CA THR A 43 1.16 -42.33 23.03
C THR A 43 0.95 -41.17 22.04
N THR A 44 1.82 -40.99 21.05
CA THR A 44 1.78 -39.86 20.10
C THR A 44 1.83 -40.34 18.65
N SER A 45 0.85 -41.17 18.27
CA SER A 45 0.70 -41.68 16.90
C SER A 45 -0.76 -41.98 16.52
N HIS A 46 -1.59 -40.94 16.56
CA HIS A 46 -2.76 -40.84 15.67
C HIS A 46 -2.75 -39.46 15.01
N SER A 47 -2.81 -39.45 13.66
CA SER A 47 -2.75 -38.23 12.86
C SER A 47 -4.08 -37.47 12.92
N VAL A 48 -4.01 -36.15 13.11
CA VAL A 48 -5.13 -35.25 12.82
C VAL A 48 -5.01 -34.82 11.37
N SER A 49 -5.82 -35.42 10.50
CA SER A 49 -5.97 -35.00 9.10
C SER A 49 -7.21 -34.13 8.94
N GLY A 50 -7.02 -32.90 8.44
CA GLY A 50 -8.07 -32.06 7.85
C GLY A 50 -9.08 -31.44 8.82
N LEU A 51 -9.33 -30.15 8.64
CA LEU A 51 -10.51 -29.48 9.20
C LEU A 51 -11.78 -30.15 8.65
N LYS A 52 -12.70 -30.49 9.55
CA LYS A 52 -14.10 -30.83 9.24
C LYS A 52 -15.01 -30.23 10.33
N PRO A 53 -16.26 -29.88 9.99
CA PRO A 53 -17.10 -29.04 10.85
C PRO A 53 -17.45 -29.73 12.17
N ALA A 54 -17.45 -28.95 13.25
CA ALA A 54 -17.73 -29.43 14.59
C ALA A 54 -19.23 -29.69 14.80
N SER A 55 -19.67 -30.95 14.71
CA SER A 55 -20.98 -31.34 15.22
C SER A 55 -20.95 -31.43 16.75
N SER A 56 -21.96 -30.85 17.39
CA SER A 56 -22.08 -30.75 18.85
C SER A 56 -22.30 -32.10 19.53
N THR A 57 -21.97 -32.20 20.83
CA THR A 57 -22.86 -32.72 21.88
C THR A 57 -22.23 -32.56 23.28
N SER A 58 -22.91 -31.80 24.15
CA SER A 58 -22.94 -32.07 25.60
C SER A 58 -24.27 -31.58 26.18
N SER A 59 -25.36 -32.29 25.86
CA SER A 59 -26.72 -31.89 26.23
C SER A 59 -27.07 -32.18 27.69
N THR A 60 -27.44 -31.15 28.45
CA THR A 60 -28.34 -31.35 29.61
C THR A 60 -29.72 -31.73 29.08
N SER A 61 -30.31 -32.81 29.58
CA SER A 61 -31.41 -33.48 28.89
C SER A 61 -32.79 -32.84 29.11
N SER A 62 -33.34 -32.23 28.07
CA SER A 62 -34.78 -32.26 27.80
C SER A 62 -35.03 -32.97 26.46
N LYS A 63 -36.05 -33.84 26.40
CA LYS A 63 -36.38 -34.58 25.18
C LYS A 63 -37.46 -33.85 24.39
N SER A 64 -37.06 -33.19 23.30
CA SER A 64 -37.96 -32.89 22.17
C SER A 64 -37.48 -33.64 20.93
N SER A 65 -38.41 -33.99 20.03
CA SER A 65 -38.12 -34.74 18.81
C SER A 65 -37.50 -33.85 17.74
N SER A 66 -36.41 -34.30 17.11
CA SER A 66 -35.63 -33.54 16.13
C SER A 66 -36.31 -33.45 14.75
N SER A 67 -37.41 -32.69 14.65
CA SER A 67 -37.85 -32.09 13.39
C SER A 67 -37.02 -30.84 13.13
N SER A 68 -36.29 -30.78 12.01
CA SER A 68 -35.61 -29.55 11.60
C SER A 68 -36.63 -28.42 11.41
N GLY A 69 -36.39 -27.28 12.08
CA GLY A 69 -37.31 -26.13 12.04
C GLY A 69 -37.41 -25.55 10.63
N LYS A 70 -38.55 -24.91 10.30
CA LYS A 70 -38.76 -24.21 9.03
C LYS A 70 -38.84 -22.70 9.25
N ALA A 71 -37.82 -21.97 8.85
CA ALA A 71 -37.75 -20.52 8.96
C ALA A 71 -37.95 -19.84 7.59
N GLY A 72 -38.41 -18.59 7.60
CA GLY A 72 -38.65 -17.76 6.42
C GLY A 72 -37.66 -16.60 6.31
N LEU A 73 -37.36 -16.19 5.08
CA LEU A 73 -36.71 -14.92 4.79
C LEU A 73 -37.73 -13.98 4.12
N HIS A 74 -37.95 -12.82 4.75
CA HIS A 74 -38.70 -11.69 4.22
C HIS A 74 -37.73 -10.65 3.63
N TYR A 75 -38.13 -9.98 2.56
CA TYR A 75 -37.30 -8.95 1.91
C TYR A 75 -38.10 -7.67 1.69
N LEU A 76 -37.64 -6.56 2.26
CA LEU A 76 -38.28 -5.24 2.22
C LEU A 76 -37.40 -4.22 1.50
N ILE A 77 -38.03 -3.30 0.76
CA ILE A 77 -37.36 -2.19 0.08
C ILE A 77 -38.14 -0.91 0.38
N PRO A 78 -37.59 0.09 1.11
CA PRO A 78 -38.16 1.43 1.13
C PRO A 78 -38.03 2.06 -0.26
N ALA A 79 -39.16 2.25 -0.94
CA ALA A 79 -39.21 2.81 -2.29
C ALA A 79 -40.55 3.51 -2.52
N THR A 80 -40.49 4.76 -2.97
CA THR A 80 -41.65 5.61 -3.29
C THR A 80 -42.10 5.46 -4.74
N SER A 81 -41.15 5.29 -5.66
CA SER A 81 -41.37 5.29 -7.11
C SER A 81 -40.41 4.34 -7.84
N SER A 82 -40.69 4.02 -9.11
CA SER A 82 -39.77 3.23 -9.94
C SER A 82 -38.79 4.14 -10.67
N ASN A 83 -37.53 3.73 -10.71
CA ASN A 83 -36.52 4.30 -11.60
C ASN A 83 -35.58 3.18 -12.10
N ARG A 84 -34.67 3.53 -13.01
CA ARG A 84 -33.69 2.58 -13.59
C ARG A 84 -32.90 1.84 -12.51
N ASP A 85 -32.46 2.52 -11.46
CA ASP A 85 -31.54 1.94 -10.47
C ASP A 85 -32.29 1.04 -9.47
N PHE A 86 -33.55 1.36 -9.12
CA PHE A 86 -34.48 0.41 -8.51
C PHE A 86 -34.67 -0.86 -9.36
N CYS A 87 -34.79 -0.70 -10.68
CA CYS A 87 -34.90 -1.84 -11.59
C CYS A 87 -33.61 -2.67 -11.72
N LYS A 88 -32.43 -2.10 -11.42
CA LYS A 88 -31.18 -2.88 -11.26
C LYS A 88 -31.24 -3.76 -10.01
N LEU A 89 -31.67 -3.21 -8.87
CA LEU A 89 -31.89 -3.97 -7.63
C LEU A 89 -32.88 -5.12 -7.84
N LEU A 90 -34.09 -4.83 -8.33
CA LEU A 90 -35.14 -5.82 -8.58
C LEU A 90 -34.74 -6.91 -9.59
N LEU A 91 -33.93 -6.54 -10.60
CA LEU A 91 -33.37 -7.51 -11.54
C LEU A 91 -32.37 -8.46 -10.87
N SER A 92 -31.43 -7.91 -10.09
CA SER A 92 -30.39 -8.69 -9.41
C SER A 92 -30.98 -9.68 -8.40
N SER A 93 -31.95 -9.26 -7.58
CA SER A 93 -32.65 -10.13 -6.62
C SER A 93 -33.43 -11.24 -7.31
N THR A 94 -34.14 -10.92 -8.41
CA THR A 94 -34.90 -11.90 -9.21
C THR A 94 -33.99 -12.95 -9.86
N ILE A 95 -32.84 -12.56 -10.39
CA ILE A 95 -31.87 -13.50 -11.01
C ILE A 95 -31.27 -14.44 -9.97
N LEU A 96 -30.93 -13.90 -8.79
CA LEU A 96 -30.25 -14.63 -7.72
C LEU A 96 -31.18 -15.53 -6.86
N ASP A 97 -32.49 -15.51 -7.13
CA ASP A 97 -33.54 -16.29 -6.44
C ASP A 97 -33.74 -15.87 -4.98
N TYR A 98 -33.82 -14.55 -4.74
CA TYR A 98 -34.32 -13.96 -3.49
C TYR A 98 -35.86 -14.02 -3.39
N PRO A 99 -36.45 -13.83 -2.20
CA PRO A 99 -37.90 -13.67 -2.04
C PRO A 99 -38.44 -12.47 -2.82
N THR A 100 -39.71 -12.50 -3.21
CA THR A 100 -40.39 -11.34 -3.79
C THR A 100 -40.36 -10.15 -2.81
N PRO A 101 -39.83 -8.98 -3.18
CA PRO A 101 -39.74 -7.84 -2.26
C PRO A 101 -41.10 -7.21 -1.95
N VAL A 102 -41.19 -6.65 -0.75
CA VAL A 102 -42.28 -5.72 -0.36
C VAL A 102 -41.76 -4.29 -0.34
N LEU A 103 -42.37 -3.44 -1.17
CA LEU A 103 -42.09 -2.02 -1.33
C LEU A 103 -42.81 -1.23 -0.24
N ILE A 104 -42.03 -0.57 0.61
CA ILE A 104 -42.51 0.18 1.76
C ILE A 104 -42.64 1.66 1.36
N ASN A 105 -43.77 2.28 1.72
CA ASN A 105 -44.16 3.64 1.33
C ASN A 105 -44.40 3.82 -0.20
N TRP A 106 -44.78 2.76 -0.89
CA TRP A 106 -44.93 2.75 -2.36
C TRP A 106 -46.08 3.63 -2.86
N GLY A 107 -45.79 4.52 -3.81
CA GLY A 107 -46.76 5.46 -4.37
C GLY A 107 -47.16 6.60 -3.44
N ALA A 108 -46.51 6.73 -2.28
CA ALA A 108 -46.64 7.91 -1.42
C ALA A 108 -46.00 9.15 -2.08
N HIS A 109 -46.38 10.33 -1.60
CA HIS A 109 -45.74 11.57 -2.03
C HIS A 109 -44.35 11.69 -1.40
N GLU A 110 -43.34 11.95 -2.22
CA GLU A 110 -42.00 12.33 -1.75
C GLU A 110 -42.11 13.72 -1.10
N GLU A 111 -42.16 13.77 0.23
CA GLU A 111 -42.25 15.01 1.01
C GLU A 111 -41.00 15.87 0.76
N ALA A 112 -41.20 17.10 0.29
CA ALA A 112 -40.11 18.05 -0.02
C ALA A 112 -39.34 18.56 1.22
N ASN A 113 -39.62 18.01 2.41
CA ASN A 113 -38.87 18.25 3.64
C ASN A 113 -38.19 16.92 4.05
N PRO A 114 -36.85 16.82 4.01
CA PRO A 114 -36.13 15.57 4.29
C PRO A 114 -36.48 14.97 5.65
N TYR A 115 -36.65 15.78 6.71
CA TYR A 115 -37.10 15.35 8.04
C TYR A 115 -38.29 14.39 7.96
N LYS A 116 -39.34 14.80 7.25
CA LYS A 116 -40.55 13.99 7.10
C LYS A 116 -40.30 12.73 6.27
N GLN A 117 -39.44 12.80 5.25
CA GLN A 117 -39.14 11.67 4.38
C GLN A 117 -38.36 10.57 5.13
N HIS A 118 -37.37 10.96 5.94
CA HIS A 118 -36.60 10.02 6.76
C HIS A 118 -37.39 9.52 7.97
N LEU A 119 -38.16 10.38 8.64
CA LEU A 119 -39.11 9.96 9.68
C LEU A 119 -40.12 8.94 9.11
N ALA A 120 -40.69 9.21 7.94
CA ALA A 120 -41.59 8.28 7.27
C ALA A 120 -40.92 6.94 6.90
N LYS A 121 -39.64 6.92 6.52
CA LYS A 121 -38.89 5.66 6.29
C LYS A 121 -38.88 4.80 7.56
N VAL A 122 -38.52 5.37 8.72
CA VAL A 122 -38.48 4.65 10.00
C VAL A 122 -39.89 4.26 10.48
N GLU A 123 -40.86 5.20 10.46
CA GLU A 123 -42.23 4.97 10.92
C GLU A 123 -42.98 3.93 10.08
N THR A 124 -42.87 3.98 8.75
CA THR A 124 -43.56 3.02 7.86
C THR A 124 -42.94 1.62 7.93
N LEU A 125 -41.62 1.51 8.03
CA LEU A 125 -40.93 0.23 8.26
C LEU A 125 -41.33 -0.37 9.61
N LEU A 126 -41.31 0.40 10.70
CA LEU A 126 -41.74 -0.05 12.02
C LEU A 126 -43.22 -0.48 12.04
N ALA A 127 -44.09 0.29 11.37
CA ALA A 127 -45.50 -0.06 11.23
C ALA A 127 -45.69 -1.35 10.41
N TYR A 128 -44.92 -1.56 9.35
CA TYR A 128 -44.97 -2.79 8.56
C TYR A 128 -44.47 -4.00 9.36
N LEU A 129 -43.32 -3.90 10.04
CA LEU A 129 -42.77 -4.95 10.89
C LEU A 129 -43.77 -5.36 11.99
N LYS A 130 -44.46 -4.39 12.62
CA LYS A 130 -45.53 -4.65 13.59
C LYS A 130 -46.75 -5.37 12.98
N ARG A 131 -47.08 -5.15 11.69
CA ARG A 131 -48.09 -5.94 10.96
C ARG A 131 -47.59 -7.34 10.60
N LEU A 132 -46.27 -7.50 10.37
CA LEU A 132 -45.64 -8.74 9.95
C LEU A 132 -45.46 -9.76 11.09
N LYS A 133 -45.11 -9.28 12.30
CA LYS A 133 -44.91 -10.11 13.50
C LYS A 133 -46.01 -11.13 13.80
N PRO A 134 -47.32 -10.81 13.80
CA PRO A 134 -48.38 -11.77 14.13
C PRO A 134 -48.68 -12.82 13.06
N ILE A 135 -48.15 -12.68 11.83
CA ILE A 135 -48.37 -13.63 10.72
C ILE A 135 -47.10 -14.43 10.35
N SER A 136 -45.94 -14.00 10.84
CA SER A 136 -44.66 -14.68 10.66
C SER A 136 -44.34 -15.60 11.83
N LYS A 137 -43.29 -16.41 11.68
CA LYS A 137 -42.74 -17.20 12.81
C LYS A 137 -41.74 -16.37 13.59
N GLU A 138 -41.56 -16.74 14.85
CA GLU A 138 -40.51 -16.23 15.75
C GLU A 138 -39.10 -16.34 15.15
N ASP A 139 -38.87 -17.39 14.35
CA ASP A 139 -37.61 -17.70 13.67
C ASP A 139 -37.39 -16.96 12.33
N ASP A 140 -38.37 -16.22 11.81
CA ASP A 140 -38.27 -15.61 10.48
C ASP A 140 -37.40 -14.33 10.50
N LEU A 141 -36.53 -14.20 9.48
CA LEU A 141 -35.62 -13.06 9.32
C LEU A 141 -36.16 -12.06 8.31
N VAL A 142 -35.82 -10.78 8.52
CA VAL A 142 -36.08 -9.68 7.60
C VAL A 142 -34.76 -9.16 7.04
N LEU A 143 -34.70 -8.98 5.73
CA LEU A 143 -33.68 -8.21 5.03
C LEU A 143 -34.30 -6.88 4.57
N ILE A 144 -33.65 -5.76 4.88
CA ILE A 144 -34.01 -4.41 4.42
C ILE A 144 -32.82 -3.85 3.63
N LEU A 145 -33.07 -3.37 2.40
CA LEU A 145 -32.05 -2.75 1.54
C LEU A 145 -32.60 -1.49 0.88
N ASP A 146 -31.81 -0.41 0.85
CA ASP A 146 -32.22 0.84 0.22
C ASP A 146 -32.46 0.70 -1.31
N GLY A 147 -33.55 1.30 -1.77
CA GLY A 147 -34.20 0.91 -3.03
C GLY A 147 -33.56 1.41 -4.32
N TYR A 148 -32.51 2.24 -4.26
CA TYR A 148 -32.00 2.98 -5.44
C TYR A 148 -30.50 2.82 -5.70
N ASP A 149 -29.74 2.23 -4.78
CA ASP A 149 -28.28 2.17 -4.83
C ASP A 149 -27.68 0.89 -4.20
N VAL A 150 -28.48 -0.17 -4.01
CA VAL A 150 -27.98 -1.52 -3.69
C VAL A 150 -28.12 -2.45 -4.89
N TRP A 151 -27.14 -3.33 -5.14
CA TRP A 151 -27.25 -4.49 -6.06
C TRP A 151 -26.89 -5.79 -5.35
N PHE A 152 -27.52 -6.90 -5.73
CA PHE A 152 -27.08 -8.24 -5.33
C PHE A 152 -26.05 -8.83 -6.32
N GLN A 153 -25.06 -9.53 -5.77
CA GLN A 153 -24.05 -10.29 -6.49
C GLN A 153 -24.17 -11.81 -6.23
N LEU A 154 -24.50 -12.20 -5.00
CA LEU A 154 -24.52 -13.60 -4.52
C LEU A 154 -25.91 -13.99 -3.98
N ARG A 155 -26.14 -15.31 -3.88
CA ARG A 155 -27.45 -15.93 -3.56
C ARG A 155 -27.81 -15.86 -2.07
N PRO A 156 -29.11 -15.97 -1.71
CA PRO A 156 -29.57 -15.82 -0.32
C PRO A 156 -29.07 -16.91 0.65
N ASP A 157 -28.62 -18.07 0.18
CA ASP A 157 -28.00 -19.07 1.05
C ASP A 157 -26.62 -18.62 1.54
N VAL A 158 -25.85 -17.91 0.70
CA VAL A 158 -24.58 -17.26 1.07
C VAL A 158 -24.83 -16.18 2.13
N LEU A 159 -25.86 -15.35 1.92
CA LEU A 159 -26.29 -14.33 2.89
C LEU A 159 -26.62 -14.95 4.26
N LEU A 160 -27.43 -16.00 4.29
CA LEU A 160 -27.84 -16.67 5.53
C LEU A 160 -26.66 -17.36 6.23
N LYS A 161 -25.76 -18.03 5.50
CA LYS A 161 -24.54 -18.64 6.06
C LYS A 161 -23.70 -17.57 6.77
N ARG A 162 -23.41 -16.46 6.09
CA ARG A 162 -22.60 -15.35 6.61
C ARG A 162 -23.26 -14.64 7.79
N TYR A 163 -24.56 -14.38 7.74
CA TYR A 163 -25.30 -13.76 8.84
C TYR A 163 -25.16 -14.55 10.16
N PHE A 164 -25.34 -15.89 10.13
CA PHE A 164 -25.20 -16.70 11.35
C PHE A 164 -23.75 -16.89 11.80
N GLU A 165 -22.79 -16.93 10.87
CA GLU A 165 -21.35 -16.93 11.18
C GLU A 165 -20.91 -15.60 11.81
N MET A 166 -21.43 -14.47 11.30
CA MET A 166 -21.16 -13.12 11.78
C MET A 166 -21.68 -12.91 13.19
N ASN A 167 -22.94 -13.27 13.46
CA ASN A 167 -23.51 -13.21 14.80
C ASN A 167 -22.66 -14.02 15.79
N ALA A 168 -22.28 -15.26 15.43
CA ALA A 168 -21.43 -16.09 16.28
C ALA A 168 -20.03 -15.49 16.53
N ASN A 169 -19.42 -14.87 15.52
CA ASN A 169 -18.12 -14.22 15.64
C ASN A 169 -18.17 -12.94 16.49
N LEU A 170 -19.23 -12.14 16.36
CA LEU A 170 -19.46 -10.95 17.18
C LEU A 170 -19.79 -11.32 18.63
N ASP A 171 -20.62 -12.34 18.85
CA ASP A 171 -20.90 -12.88 20.20
C ASP A 171 -19.61 -13.37 20.88
N GLN A 172 -18.79 -14.17 20.17
CA GLN A 172 -17.50 -14.62 20.68
C GLN A 172 -16.54 -13.46 20.97
N ARG A 173 -16.65 -12.34 20.24
CA ARG A 173 -15.85 -11.13 20.51
C ARG A 173 -16.32 -10.42 21.77
N THR A 174 -17.62 -10.24 21.95
CA THR A 174 -18.22 -9.64 23.17
C THR A 174 -17.90 -10.49 24.41
N ILE A 175 -17.95 -11.83 24.29
CA ILE A 175 -17.53 -12.77 25.33
C ILE A 175 -16.02 -12.68 25.62
N GLN A 176 -15.17 -12.38 24.62
CA GLN A 176 -13.73 -12.17 24.82
C GLN A 176 -13.40 -10.84 25.51
N ALA A 177 -14.17 -9.78 25.25
CA ALA A 177 -14.00 -8.47 25.88
C ALA A 177 -14.49 -8.47 27.34
N TYR A 178 -15.76 -8.84 27.58
CA TYR A 178 -16.43 -8.63 28.87
C TYR A 178 -16.66 -9.92 29.67
N GLY A 179 -16.45 -11.10 29.06
CA GLY A 179 -16.63 -12.41 29.69
C GLY A 179 -18.06 -12.96 29.59
N GLN A 180 -18.17 -14.30 29.63
CA GLN A 180 -19.44 -15.02 29.47
C GLN A 180 -20.52 -14.60 30.49
N ASP A 181 -20.14 -14.41 31.75
CA ASP A 181 -21.09 -14.03 32.81
C ASP A 181 -21.59 -12.58 32.69
N ALA A 182 -20.89 -11.71 31.95
CA ALA A 182 -21.42 -10.39 31.58
C ALA A 182 -22.36 -10.53 30.37
N PHE A 183 -21.93 -11.22 29.32
CA PHE A 183 -22.72 -11.53 28.12
C PHE A 183 -24.07 -12.17 28.45
N ASP A 184 -24.08 -13.22 29.28
CA ASP A 184 -25.29 -13.96 29.70
C ASP A 184 -26.25 -13.12 30.56
N ARG A 185 -25.74 -12.14 31.33
CA ARG A 185 -26.54 -11.30 32.23
C ARG A 185 -27.08 -10.04 31.58
N GLY A 186 -26.37 -9.50 30.59
CA GLY A 186 -26.82 -8.35 29.79
C GLY A 186 -27.56 -8.70 28.51
N ASP A 187 -27.65 -10.00 28.15
CA ASP A 187 -28.21 -10.50 26.89
C ASP A 187 -27.48 -9.93 25.66
N HIS A 188 -26.15 -9.77 25.74
CA HIS A 188 -25.32 -9.08 24.75
C HIS A 188 -25.07 -9.85 23.44
N ARG A 189 -26.03 -10.68 23.04
CA ARG A 189 -26.04 -11.41 21.76
C ARG A 189 -26.18 -10.44 20.58
N THR A 190 -25.81 -10.90 19.40
CA THR A 190 -25.90 -10.15 18.14
C THR A 190 -26.94 -10.79 17.24
N THR A 191 -27.94 -10.02 16.81
CA THR A 191 -29.01 -10.49 15.91
C THR A 191 -29.44 -9.48 14.84
N VAL A 192 -29.07 -8.21 14.95
CA VAL A 192 -29.38 -7.18 13.94
C VAL A 192 -28.08 -6.64 13.35
N ILE A 193 -27.75 -7.11 12.14
CA ILE A 193 -26.54 -6.72 11.42
C ILE A 193 -26.83 -5.56 10.47
N PHE A 194 -26.06 -4.48 10.61
CA PHE A 194 -25.99 -3.36 9.69
C PHE A 194 -24.77 -3.44 8.77
N GLY A 195 -24.81 -2.71 7.66
CA GLY A 195 -23.62 -2.48 6.83
C GLY A 195 -22.64 -1.51 7.51
N PRO A 196 -21.35 -1.58 7.17
CA PRO A 196 -20.35 -0.67 7.71
C PRO A 196 -20.19 0.61 6.86
N ASP A 197 -19.65 1.67 7.45
CA ASP A 197 -19.04 2.81 6.74
C ASP A 197 -17.62 3.08 7.28
N LYS A 198 -16.78 3.70 6.43
CA LYS A 198 -15.42 4.16 6.75
C LYS A 198 -15.37 5.55 7.41
N ILE A 199 -16.51 6.17 7.70
CA ILE A 199 -16.61 7.43 8.44
C ILE A 199 -17.82 7.33 9.38
N CYS A 200 -17.71 7.89 10.58
CA CYS A 200 -18.88 8.15 11.40
C CYS A 200 -19.73 9.27 10.75
N TRP A 201 -20.73 8.89 9.95
CA TRP A 201 -21.58 9.86 9.27
C TRP A 201 -22.97 9.99 9.94
N PRO A 202 -23.53 11.20 10.10
CA PRO A 202 -22.91 12.51 9.96
C PRO A 202 -21.77 12.75 10.96
N ILE A 203 -20.76 13.55 10.58
CA ILE A 203 -19.54 13.74 11.38
C ILE A 203 -19.82 14.57 12.63
N ASP A 204 -19.68 13.94 13.79
CA ASP A 204 -19.53 14.55 15.12
C ASP A 204 -18.85 13.52 16.03
N PHE A 205 -17.52 13.57 16.12
CA PHE A 205 -16.72 12.60 16.87
C PHE A 205 -16.96 12.64 18.39
N SER A 206 -17.67 13.64 18.91
CA SER A 206 -18.04 13.65 20.33
C SER A 206 -19.13 12.63 20.66
N ARG A 207 -19.90 12.13 19.69
CA ARG A 207 -20.99 11.15 19.90
C ARG A 207 -20.47 9.73 20.19
N PRO A 208 -21.12 8.96 21.09
CA PRO A 208 -20.81 7.54 21.31
C PRO A 208 -20.82 6.72 20.01
N ALA A 209 -21.73 7.05 19.09
CA ALA A 209 -21.82 6.52 17.74
C ALA A 209 -20.49 6.53 16.95
N CYS A 210 -19.56 7.43 17.32
CA CYS A 210 -18.27 7.61 16.67
C CYS A 210 -17.11 7.06 17.50
N TRP A 211 -17.07 7.31 18.81
CA TRP A 211 -15.92 6.98 19.67
C TRP A 211 -16.09 5.71 20.51
N ALA A 212 -17.32 5.36 20.90
CA ALA A 212 -17.62 4.20 21.74
C ALA A 212 -17.79 2.91 20.92
N VAL A 213 -17.84 3.01 19.59
CA VAL A 213 -17.96 1.86 18.71
C VAL A 213 -16.60 1.13 18.58
N PRO A 214 -16.56 -0.20 18.78
CA PRO A 214 -15.31 -0.93 18.81
C PRO A 214 -14.68 -1.04 17.41
N HIS A 215 -13.35 -1.10 17.36
CA HIS A 215 -12.57 -1.38 16.14
C HIS A 215 -13.10 -2.57 15.33
N THR A 216 -12.70 -2.74 14.07
CA THR A 216 -13.09 -3.89 13.24
C THR A 216 -12.46 -5.21 13.70
N GLY A 217 -11.22 -5.17 14.18
CA GLY A 217 -10.37 -6.36 14.37
C GLY A 217 -9.58 -6.76 13.11
N LEU A 218 -9.64 -5.97 12.03
CA LEU A 218 -8.65 -6.00 10.96
C LEU A 218 -7.28 -5.59 11.51
N SER A 219 -6.21 -5.83 10.74
CA SER A 219 -4.93 -5.15 11.02
C SER A 219 -5.14 -3.63 10.86
N PRO A 220 -4.63 -2.80 11.79
CA PRO A 220 -4.64 -1.34 11.61
C PRO A 220 -3.97 -0.89 10.29
N THR A 221 -3.01 -1.68 9.79
CA THR A 221 -2.33 -1.44 8.50
C THR A 221 -2.98 -2.16 7.31
N ALA A 222 -4.23 -2.63 7.42
CA ALA A 222 -4.89 -3.41 6.37
C ALA A 222 -5.19 -2.59 5.11
N PHE A 223 -5.42 -1.29 5.24
CA PHE A 223 -5.64 -0.37 4.11
C PHE A 223 -4.37 0.38 3.67
N GLY A 224 -3.29 0.35 4.47
CA GLY A 224 -1.99 0.93 4.10
C GLY A 224 -0.95 0.97 5.23
N PRO A 225 0.31 1.38 4.96
CA PRO A 225 1.40 1.56 5.93
C PRO A 225 1.23 2.62 7.02
N GLU A 226 0.13 3.37 7.03
CA GLU A 226 -0.13 4.40 8.03
C GLU A 226 -1.53 4.20 8.63
N GLU A 227 -1.61 4.32 9.95
CA GLU A 227 -2.87 4.43 10.69
C GLU A 227 -3.22 5.92 10.81
N ASN A 228 -4.46 6.30 10.49
CA ASN A 228 -4.97 7.67 10.67
C ASN A 228 -4.20 8.80 9.93
N ASP A 229 -3.61 8.52 8.77
CA ASP A 229 -2.78 9.45 7.97
C ASP A 229 -3.55 10.50 7.17
N GLU A 230 -4.62 11.03 7.76
CA GLU A 230 -5.49 12.01 7.11
C GLU A 230 -6.10 11.51 5.77
N ARG A 231 -6.40 10.20 5.67
CA ARG A 231 -7.09 9.60 4.52
C ARG A 231 -8.28 8.72 4.92
N GLU A 232 -9.47 9.13 4.51
CA GLU A 232 -10.72 8.40 4.70
C GLU A 232 -10.72 7.05 3.96
N THR A 233 -9.91 6.91 2.91
CA THR A 233 -9.63 5.65 2.21
C THR A 233 -8.87 4.64 3.08
N HIS A 234 -8.10 5.09 4.05
CA HIS A 234 -7.35 4.24 4.98
C HIS A 234 -8.10 3.90 6.27
N ASN A 235 -9.18 4.62 6.59
CA ASN A 235 -10.04 4.31 7.73
C ASN A 235 -10.57 2.87 7.69
N GLU A 236 -10.73 2.28 8.86
CA GLU A 236 -11.42 0.99 9.01
C GLU A 236 -12.95 1.13 8.90
N PRO A 237 -13.65 0.10 8.39
CA PRO A 237 -15.11 0.08 8.23
C PRO A 237 -15.86 -0.21 9.55
N ARG A 238 -15.74 0.64 10.59
CA ARG A 238 -16.36 0.37 11.91
C ARG A 238 -17.67 1.09 12.24
N TRP A 239 -18.13 2.04 11.43
CA TRP A 239 -19.32 2.85 11.76
C TRP A 239 -20.58 2.30 11.08
N LEU A 240 -21.76 2.58 11.64
CA LEU A 240 -23.03 2.02 11.16
C LEU A 240 -23.53 2.74 9.89
N ASN A 241 -23.89 1.97 8.85
CA ASN A 241 -24.63 2.44 7.67
C ASN A 241 -26.09 1.96 7.68
N SER A 242 -27.06 2.86 7.46
CA SER A 242 -28.51 2.55 7.57
C SER A 242 -29.14 1.88 6.35
N GLY A 243 -28.44 1.82 5.20
CA GLY A 243 -29.02 1.36 3.93
C GLY A 243 -29.08 -0.15 3.74
N THR A 244 -28.47 -0.94 4.64
CA THR A 244 -28.49 -2.41 4.59
C THR A 244 -28.62 -2.97 6.00
N ILE A 245 -29.72 -3.68 6.29
CA ILE A 245 -30.04 -4.20 7.63
C ILE A 245 -30.61 -5.62 7.54
N MET A 246 -30.20 -6.53 8.43
CA MET A 246 -30.75 -7.88 8.52
C MET A 246 -30.85 -8.40 9.95
N GLY A 247 -32.01 -8.95 10.33
CA GLY A 247 -32.25 -9.53 11.66
C GLY A 247 -33.63 -10.16 11.84
N PRO A 248 -33.93 -10.76 13.01
CA PRO A 248 -35.23 -11.37 13.29
C PRO A 248 -36.29 -10.31 13.57
N ILE A 249 -37.55 -10.59 13.21
CA ILE A 249 -38.64 -9.59 13.23
C ILE A 249 -38.78 -8.88 14.59
N GLN A 250 -38.56 -9.58 15.71
CA GLN A 250 -38.69 -8.96 17.04
C GLN A 250 -37.57 -7.95 17.33
N ASP A 251 -36.30 -8.33 17.19
CA ASP A 251 -35.19 -7.42 17.46
C ASP A 251 -35.20 -6.24 16.47
N MET A 252 -35.61 -6.47 15.21
CA MET A 252 -35.84 -5.41 14.22
C MET A 252 -36.92 -4.42 14.65
N ILE A 253 -38.02 -4.87 15.27
CA ILE A 253 -39.05 -3.96 15.83
C ILE A 253 -38.47 -3.14 16.97
N ASP A 254 -37.66 -3.74 17.84
CA ASP A 254 -37.11 -3.06 19.02
C ASP A 254 -36.07 -2.00 18.62
N VAL A 255 -35.18 -2.31 17.67
CA VAL A 255 -34.21 -1.34 17.09
C VAL A 255 -34.93 -0.18 16.42
N PHE A 256 -35.93 -0.44 15.56
CA PHE A 256 -36.69 0.62 14.89
C PHE A 256 -37.56 1.43 15.86
N GLN A 257 -38.06 0.82 16.94
CA GLN A 257 -38.81 1.52 17.99
C GLN A 257 -37.89 2.47 18.78
N ALA A 258 -36.73 1.99 19.26
CA ALA A 258 -35.77 2.84 19.97
C ALA A 258 -35.24 3.99 19.11
N THR A 259 -35.01 3.72 17.82
CA THR A 259 -34.62 4.75 16.83
C THR A 259 -35.72 5.80 16.66
N LEU A 260 -36.99 5.38 16.57
CA LEU A 260 -38.12 6.31 16.47
C LEU A 260 -38.33 7.12 17.74
N ASP A 261 -38.22 6.48 18.91
CA ASP A 261 -38.36 7.14 20.21
C ASP A 261 -37.25 8.20 20.41
N LEU A 262 -36.02 7.92 19.96
CA LEU A 262 -34.92 8.89 19.95
C LEU A 262 -35.20 10.07 19.01
N ILE A 263 -35.76 9.83 17.81
CA ILE A 263 -36.17 10.89 16.87
C ILE A 263 -37.27 11.76 17.48
N HIS A 264 -38.29 11.16 18.12
CA HIS A 264 -39.39 11.87 18.76
C HIS A 264 -38.95 12.63 20.03
N TYR A 265 -37.92 12.15 20.74
CA TYR A 265 -37.37 12.78 21.94
C TYR A 265 -36.43 13.95 21.64
N ASN A 266 -35.47 13.78 20.70
CA ASN A 266 -34.41 14.76 20.44
C ASN A 266 -34.09 14.87 18.94
N HIS A 267 -35.03 15.40 18.16
CA HIS A 267 -34.80 15.66 16.74
C HIS A 267 -33.76 16.77 16.53
N THR A 268 -32.62 16.42 15.91
CA THR A 268 -31.45 17.30 15.71
C THR A 268 -30.96 17.34 14.26
N THR A 269 -31.23 16.30 13.47
CA THR A 269 -30.86 16.19 12.05
C THR A 269 -31.81 15.24 11.33
N ASP A 270 -31.97 15.41 10.02
CA ASP A 270 -32.91 14.62 9.23
C ASP A 270 -32.36 13.22 8.86
N SER A 271 -31.11 12.89 9.21
CA SER A 271 -30.43 11.63 8.85
C SER A 271 -30.94 10.43 9.64
N ASP A 272 -31.44 9.38 8.96
CA ASP A 272 -31.81 8.12 9.63
C ASP A 272 -30.59 7.37 10.21
N GLN A 273 -29.47 7.39 9.49
CA GLN A 273 -28.19 6.82 9.91
C GLN A 273 -27.68 7.43 11.21
N PHE A 274 -27.88 8.74 11.42
CA PHE A 274 -27.53 9.40 12.69
C PHE A 274 -28.21 8.73 13.89
N TYR A 275 -29.52 8.46 13.81
CA TYR A 275 -30.27 7.89 14.93
C TYR A 275 -29.97 6.40 15.13
N PHE A 276 -29.91 5.59 14.07
CA PHE A 276 -29.50 4.18 14.20
C PHE A 276 -28.08 4.07 14.78
N ALA A 277 -27.15 4.92 14.34
CA ALA A 277 -25.79 4.94 14.86
C ALA A 277 -25.70 5.43 16.32
N ASN A 278 -26.58 6.34 16.76
CA ASN A 278 -26.66 6.73 18.17
C ASN A 278 -27.22 5.61 19.05
N VAL A 279 -28.29 4.90 18.63
CA VAL A 279 -28.81 3.73 19.37
C VAL A 279 -27.75 2.64 19.49
N PHE A 280 -26.95 2.42 18.44
CA PHE A 280 -25.78 1.53 18.50
C PHE A 280 -24.66 2.07 19.39
N GLY A 281 -24.35 3.37 19.33
CA GLY A 281 -23.35 4.01 20.17
C GLY A 281 -23.68 3.94 21.67
N ASP A 282 -24.95 4.09 22.03
CA ASP A 282 -25.43 3.95 23.41
C ASP A 282 -25.35 2.49 23.88
N GLN A 283 -25.66 1.53 23.00
CA GLN A 283 -25.47 0.09 23.25
C GLN A 283 -23.98 -0.23 23.52
N GLU A 284 -23.07 0.21 22.65
CA GLU A 284 -21.64 -0.07 22.81
C GLU A 284 -21.02 0.69 24.00
N TYR A 285 -21.48 1.91 24.30
CA TYR A 285 -21.10 2.61 25.53
C TYR A 285 -21.58 1.87 26.79
N ALA A 286 -22.80 1.32 26.80
CA ALA A 286 -23.30 0.50 27.90
C ALA A 286 -22.51 -0.80 28.06
N ARG A 287 -22.09 -1.43 26.96
CA ARG A 287 -21.19 -2.61 26.95
C ARG A 287 -19.78 -2.25 27.45
N LEU A 288 -19.18 -1.16 26.98
CA LEU A 288 -17.88 -0.66 27.46
C LEU A 288 -17.91 -0.33 28.96
N SER A 289 -19.03 0.19 29.46
CA SER A 289 -19.20 0.52 30.89
C SER A 289 -19.13 -0.69 31.84
N LEU A 290 -19.05 -1.92 31.31
CA LEU A 290 -18.77 -3.14 32.08
C LEU A 290 -17.29 -3.27 32.48
N ASP A 291 -16.38 -2.61 31.75
CA ASP A 291 -14.93 -2.60 32.03
C ASP A 291 -14.38 -1.16 31.98
N GLY A 292 -14.06 -0.62 33.16
CA GLY A 292 -13.57 0.74 33.30
C GLY A 292 -12.19 1.01 32.66
N GLU A 293 -11.35 -0.02 32.46
CA GLU A 293 -10.06 0.14 31.79
C GLU A 293 -10.26 0.21 30.26
N LEU A 294 -11.16 -0.62 29.71
CA LEU A 294 -11.55 -0.52 28.30
C LEU A 294 -12.24 0.83 28.01
N LEU A 295 -13.18 1.27 28.85
CA LEU A 295 -13.86 2.56 28.67
C LEU A 295 -12.89 3.75 28.80
N GLU A 296 -11.97 3.75 29.77
CA GLU A 296 -10.97 4.82 29.93
C GLU A 296 -9.98 4.88 28.76
N ASN A 297 -9.63 3.73 28.16
CA ASN A 297 -8.79 3.69 26.96
C ASN A 297 -9.55 4.15 25.71
N GLN A 298 -10.77 3.64 25.49
CA GLN A 298 -11.58 3.92 24.29
C GLN A 298 -12.02 5.38 24.22
N SER A 299 -12.36 6.01 25.34
CA SER A 299 -12.74 7.43 25.41
C SER A 299 -11.59 8.41 25.09
N LYS A 300 -10.34 7.97 25.25
CA LYS A 300 -9.11 8.72 24.92
C LYS A 300 -8.57 8.45 23.52
N GLU A 301 -9.19 7.55 22.75
CA GLU A 301 -8.89 7.42 21.34
C GLU A 301 -9.22 8.75 20.64
N ARG A 302 -8.29 9.30 19.87
CA ARG A 302 -8.48 10.53 19.09
C ARG A 302 -8.65 10.22 17.62
N TYR A 303 -9.55 10.96 16.98
CA TYR A 303 -9.85 10.88 15.56
C TYR A 303 -9.23 12.03 14.79
N ARG A 304 -9.04 11.86 13.47
CA ARG A 304 -8.33 12.76 12.55
C ARG A 304 -8.48 14.26 12.87
N GLU A 305 -9.71 14.74 12.88
CA GLU A 305 -10.02 16.18 13.03
C GLU A 305 -9.66 16.72 14.44
N GLU A 306 -9.57 15.83 15.43
CA GLU A 306 -9.25 16.11 16.84
C GLU A 306 -7.73 16.21 17.08
N PHE A 307 -6.89 15.70 16.17
CA PHE A 307 -5.44 15.89 16.22
C PHE A 307 -5.02 17.33 15.86
N HIS A 308 -5.90 18.10 15.24
CA HIS A 308 -5.67 19.53 14.94
C HIS A 308 -6.14 20.47 16.07
N VAL A 309 -6.70 19.92 17.16
CA VAL A 309 -7.18 20.68 18.33
C VAL A 309 -6.28 20.40 19.54
N GLU A 310 -5.79 21.45 20.20
CA GLU A 310 -4.90 21.30 21.37
C GLU A 310 -5.62 20.63 22.56
N GLU A 311 -6.89 20.96 22.78
CA GLU A 311 -7.77 20.32 23.76
C GLU A 311 -8.59 19.18 23.13
N ASP A 312 -8.85 18.11 23.88
CA ASP A 312 -9.78 17.06 23.44
C ASP A 312 -11.21 17.61 23.37
N PRO A 313 -11.98 17.36 22.29
CA PRO A 313 -13.39 17.71 22.27
C PRO A 313 -14.12 16.90 23.37
N PRO A 314 -15.04 17.52 24.13
CA PRO A 314 -15.71 16.83 25.23
C PRO A 314 -16.60 15.71 24.67
N ARG A 315 -16.20 14.46 24.93
CA ARG A 315 -16.98 13.25 24.62
C ARG A 315 -18.38 13.38 25.24
N GLN A 316 -19.41 13.22 24.43
CA GLN A 316 -20.80 13.11 24.89
C GLN A 316 -20.92 11.78 25.62
N ILE A 317 -21.28 11.83 26.91
CA ILE A 317 -21.44 10.66 27.78
C ILE A 317 -22.94 10.41 27.97
N PRO A 318 -23.48 9.24 27.57
CA PRO A 318 -24.87 8.88 27.83
C PRO A 318 -25.18 8.79 29.32
N GLU A 319 -26.26 9.45 29.73
CA GLU A 319 -26.93 9.22 31.02
C GLU A 319 -28.13 8.29 30.77
N PHE A 320 -28.19 7.16 31.48
CA PHE A 320 -29.26 6.17 31.35
C PHE A 320 -30.17 6.17 32.58
N ASP A 321 -31.48 6.19 32.36
CA ASP A 321 -32.48 6.05 33.42
C ASP A 321 -32.43 4.65 34.06
N VAL A 322 -32.82 4.56 35.34
CA VAL A 322 -32.76 3.30 36.10
C VAL A 322 -33.74 2.27 35.53
N GLY A 323 -33.21 1.30 34.78
CA GLY A 323 -33.99 0.28 34.07
C GLY A 323 -34.30 0.60 32.61
N GLN A 324 -33.70 1.65 32.04
CA GLN A 324 -33.69 1.89 30.60
C GLN A 324 -33.03 0.72 29.86
N ARG A 325 -33.61 0.35 28.70
CA ARG A 325 -33.01 -0.66 27.81
C ARG A 325 -31.89 -0.02 26.98
N THR A 326 -30.69 -0.57 27.10
CA THR A 326 -29.51 -0.19 26.30
C THR A 326 -29.10 -1.28 25.29
N GLU A 327 -29.47 -2.54 25.52
CA GLU A 327 -29.13 -3.66 24.63
C GLU A 327 -30.19 -3.89 23.55
N TYR A 328 -29.80 -3.82 22.29
CA TYR A 328 -30.68 -3.96 21.12
C TYR A 328 -30.20 -5.02 20.12
N HIS A 329 -29.18 -5.79 20.48
CA HIS A 329 -28.57 -6.87 19.70
C HIS A 329 -27.97 -6.42 18.36
N ILE A 330 -27.59 -5.14 18.27
CA ILE A 330 -27.03 -4.53 17.06
C ILE A 330 -25.56 -4.95 16.89
N GLY A 331 -25.17 -5.23 15.64
CA GLY A 331 -23.78 -5.44 15.21
C GLY A 331 -23.55 -4.93 13.79
N ILE A 332 -22.29 -4.94 13.35
CA ILE A 332 -21.85 -4.40 12.05
C ILE A 332 -21.06 -5.48 11.29
N ASP A 333 -21.28 -5.54 9.97
CA ASP A 333 -20.46 -6.32 9.04
C ASP A 333 -19.08 -5.68 8.80
N TYR A 334 -18.20 -5.75 9.82
CA TYR A 334 -16.85 -5.18 9.80
C TYR A 334 -15.94 -5.71 8.66
N PHE A 335 -16.30 -6.82 8.01
CA PHE A 335 -15.53 -7.43 6.92
C PHE A 335 -16.14 -7.20 5.53
N SER A 336 -17.29 -6.51 5.47
CA SER A 336 -18.10 -6.34 4.26
C SER A 336 -18.45 -7.67 3.56
N ALA A 337 -18.65 -8.74 4.35
CA ALA A 337 -18.90 -10.09 3.86
C ALA A 337 -20.31 -10.24 3.25
N MET A 338 -21.29 -9.53 3.82
CA MET A 338 -22.68 -9.45 3.36
C MET A 338 -22.90 -8.13 2.61
N PHE A 339 -22.52 -7.01 3.22
CA PHE A 339 -22.87 -5.65 2.83
C PHE A 339 -21.61 -4.82 2.57
N GLN A 340 -21.23 -4.65 1.29
CA GLN A 340 -20.11 -3.78 0.92
C GLN A 340 -20.62 -2.38 0.56
N THR A 341 -20.39 -1.40 1.42
CA THR A 341 -20.49 0.03 1.06
C THR A 341 -19.33 0.46 0.16
N LEU A 342 -19.52 1.49 -0.65
CA LEU A 342 -18.52 1.95 -1.64
C LEU A 342 -17.84 3.28 -1.28
N ALA A 343 -18.38 4.04 -0.32
CA ALA A 343 -17.75 5.24 0.21
C ALA A 343 -16.32 4.93 0.70
N PHE A 344 -15.32 5.58 0.11
CA PHE A 344 -13.90 5.39 0.41
C PHE A 344 -13.39 3.94 0.23
N TYR A 345 -14.15 3.15 -0.56
CA TYR A 345 -13.92 1.73 -0.80
C TYR A 345 -13.61 1.38 -2.26
N LYS A 346 -14.02 2.20 -3.25
CA LYS A 346 -13.73 2.05 -4.69
C LYS A 346 -12.33 1.50 -4.99
N GLN A 347 -11.32 2.06 -4.30
CA GLN A 347 -9.90 1.76 -4.49
C GLN A 347 -9.47 0.37 -3.95
N PHE A 348 -10.27 -0.29 -3.12
CA PHE A 348 -9.98 -1.62 -2.55
C PHE A 348 -10.92 -2.72 -3.09
N LEU A 349 -11.62 -2.43 -4.18
CA LEU A 349 -12.56 -3.32 -4.85
C LEU A 349 -12.05 -3.68 -6.25
N ALA A 350 -12.15 -4.95 -6.62
CA ALA A 350 -11.70 -5.45 -7.92
C ALA A 350 -12.67 -6.45 -8.53
N TRP A 351 -12.83 -6.40 -9.86
CA TRP A 351 -13.69 -7.32 -10.61
C TRP A 351 -12.85 -8.46 -11.18
N ILE A 352 -12.96 -9.65 -10.59
CA ILE A 352 -12.07 -10.79 -10.80
C ILE A 352 -12.89 -12.03 -11.17
N ARG A 353 -12.49 -12.78 -12.21
CA ARG A 353 -12.83 -14.21 -12.31
C ARG A 353 -11.87 -15.00 -11.43
N PRO A 354 -12.33 -15.79 -10.44
CA PRO A 354 -11.43 -16.52 -9.54
C PRO A 354 -10.47 -17.47 -10.28
N SER A 355 -10.92 -18.08 -11.39
CA SER A 355 -10.09 -18.87 -12.32
C SER A 355 -8.98 -18.10 -13.06
N ASP A 356 -9.02 -16.77 -13.10
CA ASP A 356 -7.95 -15.89 -13.62
C ASP A 356 -7.00 -15.38 -12.49
N SER A 357 -7.23 -15.76 -11.23
CA SER A 357 -6.43 -15.31 -10.09
C SER A 357 -4.99 -15.84 -10.14
N TRP A 358 -4.11 -15.24 -9.32
CA TRP A 358 -2.70 -15.65 -9.25
C TRP A 358 -2.32 -16.00 -7.81
N ALA A 359 -2.00 -17.27 -7.58
CA ALA A 359 -1.25 -17.70 -6.40
C ALA A 359 0.09 -18.26 -6.87
N THR A 360 1.22 -17.81 -6.30
CA THR A 360 2.47 -18.55 -6.50
C THR A 360 2.36 -19.90 -5.81
N LYS A 361 3.00 -20.92 -6.36
CA LYS A 361 3.04 -22.25 -5.74
C LYS A 361 3.82 -22.21 -4.43
N GLU A 362 3.40 -23.05 -3.49
CA GLU A 362 4.27 -23.60 -2.45
C GLU A 362 5.50 -24.25 -3.11
N ASP A 363 6.68 -24.08 -2.52
CA ASP A 363 7.86 -24.87 -2.90
C ASP A 363 7.84 -26.26 -2.25
N GLU A 364 8.80 -27.13 -2.60
CA GLU A 364 8.86 -28.49 -2.04
C GLU A 364 9.20 -28.54 -0.53
N ASN A 365 9.52 -27.39 0.08
CA ASN A 365 9.73 -27.23 1.52
C ASN A 365 8.47 -26.74 2.27
N GLY A 366 7.41 -26.35 1.54
CA GLY A 366 6.19 -25.76 2.09
C GLY A 366 6.30 -24.25 2.37
N ASP A 367 7.31 -23.55 1.84
CA ASP A 367 7.45 -22.11 2.01
C ASP A 367 6.62 -21.40 0.90
N VAL A 368 5.44 -20.91 1.28
CA VAL A 368 4.56 -20.11 0.41
C VAL A 368 5.30 -18.83 0.02
N THR A 369 5.69 -18.70 -1.25
CA THR A 369 6.54 -17.58 -1.67
C THR A 369 5.80 -16.25 -1.90
N GLN A 370 4.54 -16.28 -2.37
CA GLN A 370 3.59 -15.15 -2.46
C GLN A 370 2.16 -15.57 -2.91
N GLU A 371 1.19 -15.70 -1.99
CA GLU A 371 -0.25 -15.67 -2.37
C GLU A 371 -0.69 -14.23 -2.68
N ARG A 372 -0.14 -13.67 -3.75
CA ARG A 372 -0.37 -12.29 -4.21
C ARG A 372 -1.51 -12.27 -5.23
N TYR A 373 -2.68 -11.80 -4.80
CA TYR A 373 -3.89 -11.67 -5.62
C TYR A 373 -4.51 -13.02 -6.03
N GLY A 374 -4.41 -14.00 -5.13
CA GLY A 374 -4.91 -15.36 -5.28
C GLY A 374 -6.32 -15.55 -4.71
N PHE A 375 -7.32 -14.87 -5.29
CA PHE A 375 -8.71 -15.02 -4.85
C PHE A 375 -9.28 -16.41 -5.21
N LYS A 376 -9.67 -17.17 -4.17
CA LYS A 376 -10.29 -18.50 -4.24
C LYS A 376 -11.78 -18.35 -3.92
N VAL A 377 -12.68 -19.10 -4.57
CA VAL A 377 -14.10 -19.04 -4.19
C VAL A 377 -14.30 -19.69 -2.82
N ALA A 378 -14.86 -18.91 -1.89
CA ALA A 378 -15.19 -19.37 -0.54
C ALA A 378 -16.16 -20.57 -0.53
N GLU A 379 -16.10 -21.42 0.50
CA GLU A 379 -16.85 -22.69 0.55
C GLU A 379 -18.37 -22.48 0.51
N ASP A 380 -18.84 -21.37 1.10
CA ASP A 380 -20.24 -20.98 1.12
C ASP A 380 -20.81 -20.65 -0.27
N ILE A 381 -20.02 -19.95 -1.10
CA ILE A 381 -20.32 -19.61 -2.50
C ILE A 381 -20.19 -20.85 -3.39
N SER A 382 -19.10 -21.62 -3.28
CA SER A 382 -18.88 -22.80 -4.14
C SER A 382 -19.89 -23.92 -3.92
N LYS A 383 -20.52 -23.98 -2.73
CA LYS A 383 -21.67 -24.84 -2.42
C LYS A 383 -23.04 -24.23 -2.78
N SER A 384 -23.12 -22.95 -3.15
CA SER A 384 -24.36 -22.33 -3.59
C SER A 384 -24.70 -22.76 -5.03
N LEU A 385 -25.98 -22.62 -5.44
CA LEU A 385 -26.37 -22.95 -6.82
C LEU A 385 -25.52 -22.17 -7.84
N THR A 386 -25.10 -22.86 -8.89
CA THR A 386 -24.26 -22.31 -9.97
C THR A 386 -24.85 -21.02 -10.55
N PRO A 387 -24.05 -20.11 -11.12
CA PRO A 387 -24.55 -18.80 -11.56
C PRO A 387 -25.71 -18.93 -12.57
N PHE A 388 -25.56 -19.80 -13.57
CA PHE A 388 -26.53 -19.99 -14.65
C PHE A 388 -27.56 -21.12 -14.42
N ALA A 389 -27.70 -21.64 -13.19
CA ALA A 389 -28.61 -22.75 -12.84
C ALA A 389 -30.07 -22.56 -13.34
N ALA A 390 -30.55 -21.33 -13.44
CA ALA A 390 -31.88 -21.01 -13.98
C ALA A 390 -32.05 -21.49 -15.44
N PHE A 391 -30.99 -21.44 -16.27
CA PHE A 391 -31.02 -21.94 -17.64
C PHE A 391 -30.98 -23.47 -17.73
N GLU A 392 -30.47 -24.17 -16.72
CA GLU A 392 -30.57 -25.63 -16.65
C GLU A 392 -32.02 -26.05 -16.34
N ALA A 393 -32.71 -25.30 -15.47
CA ALA A 393 -34.13 -25.51 -15.15
C ALA A 393 -35.08 -25.07 -16.29
N SER A 394 -34.77 -23.99 -17.01
CA SER A 394 -35.55 -23.51 -18.16
C SER A 394 -34.63 -22.89 -19.24
N PRO A 395 -34.16 -23.66 -20.22
CA PRO A 395 -33.36 -23.15 -21.33
C PRO A 395 -34.04 -22.02 -22.13
N PRO A 396 -33.29 -20.99 -22.57
CA PRO A 396 -33.83 -19.86 -23.33
C PRO A 396 -34.26 -20.28 -24.75
N THR A 397 -35.50 -19.95 -25.12
CA THR A 397 -36.13 -20.38 -26.38
C THR A 397 -35.46 -19.82 -27.65
N SER A 398 -34.68 -18.75 -27.51
CA SER A 398 -33.87 -18.13 -28.55
C SER A 398 -32.64 -18.95 -28.98
N ILE A 399 -32.16 -19.89 -28.14
CA ILE A 399 -30.89 -20.61 -28.34
C ILE A 399 -31.08 -21.99 -28.99
N SER A 400 -32.28 -22.26 -29.54
CA SER A 400 -32.67 -23.52 -30.21
C SER A 400 -31.83 -23.97 -31.43
N ASN A 401 -30.74 -23.26 -31.78
CA ASN A 401 -29.81 -23.58 -32.87
C ASN A 401 -28.32 -23.28 -32.54
N ALA A 402 -27.91 -23.15 -31.28
CA ALA A 402 -26.51 -22.88 -30.92
C ALA A 402 -26.03 -23.64 -29.67
N SER A 403 -24.82 -24.19 -29.75
CA SER A 403 -24.10 -24.81 -28.64
C SER A 403 -23.42 -23.74 -27.77
N VAL A 404 -24.23 -22.94 -27.06
CA VAL A 404 -23.74 -22.00 -26.04
C VAL A 404 -23.63 -22.76 -24.73
N GLU A 405 -22.40 -22.99 -24.27
CA GLU A 405 -22.14 -23.55 -22.95
C GLU A 405 -21.91 -22.40 -21.97
N TYR A 406 -22.71 -22.36 -20.90
CA TYR A 406 -22.64 -21.34 -19.86
C TYR A 406 -21.67 -21.72 -18.74
N PRO A 407 -21.08 -20.75 -18.02
CA PRO A 407 -20.28 -20.98 -16.81
C PRO A 407 -20.99 -21.87 -15.79
N LYS A 408 -20.31 -22.95 -15.38
CA LYS A 408 -20.85 -23.96 -14.44
C LYS A 408 -20.32 -23.79 -13.02
N SER A 409 -19.20 -23.08 -12.83
CA SER A 409 -18.66 -22.74 -11.52
C SER A 409 -18.79 -21.25 -11.21
N TRP A 410 -18.81 -20.92 -9.93
CA TRP A 410 -18.54 -19.56 -9.45
C TRP A 410 -17.09 -19.12 -9.73
N GLU A 411 -16.18 -20.07 -9.97
CA GLU A 411 -14.80 -19.81 -10.41
C GLU A 411 -14.72 -19.20 -11.82
N ASP A 412 -15.72 -19.45 -12.67
CA ASP A 412 -15.73 -19.09 -14.09
C ASP A 412 -16.34 -17.69 -14.37
N VAL A 413 -16.93 -17.05 -13.36
CA VAL A 413 -17.67 -15.77 -13.48
C VAL A 413 -16.98 -14.62 -12.76
N SER A 414 -17.17 -13.40 -13.27
CA SER A 414 -16.56 -12.20 -12.69
C SER A 414 -17.32 -11.76 -11.45
N LEU A 415 -16.61 -11.62 -10.33
CA LEU A 415 -17.11 -11.13 -9.04
C LEU A 415 -16.35 -9.86 -8.66
N CYS A 416 -17.06 -8.87 -8.13
CA CYS A 416 -16.48 -7.83 -7.30
C CYS A 416 -15.97 -8.49 -6.01
N VAL A 417 -14.72 -8.20 -5.64
CA VAL A 417 -13.97 -8.73 -4.51
C VAL A 417 -13.37 -7.57 -3.73
N ASN A 418 -13.47 -7.61 -2.41
CA ASN A 418 -12.74 -6.75 -1.49
C ASN A 418 -11.31 -7.29 -1.33
N THR A 419 -10.31 -6.54 -1.82
CA THR A 419 -8.91 -6.98 -1.87
C THR A 419 -8.15 -6.75 -0.55
N VAL A 420 -8.87 -6.46 0.53
CA VAL A 420 -8.34 -6.32 1.91
C VAL A 420 -8.86 -7.45 2.80
N THR A 421 -10.08 -7.94 2.57
CA THR A 421 -10.65 -9.09 3.28
C THR A 421 -10.62 -10.40 2.48
N ASP A 422 -10.26 -10.34 1.18
CA ASP A 422 -10.33 -11.44 0.21
C ASP A 422 -11.73 -12.10 0.13
N LEU A 423 -12.78 -11.29 0.31
CA LEU A 423 -14.18 -11.70 0.21
C LEU A 423 -14.87 -11.08 -1.01
N ALA A 424 -15.64 -11.89 -1.74
CA ALA A 424 -16.68 -11.38 -2.64
C ALA A 424 -17.95 -11.07 -1.81
N PRO A 425 -18.40 -9.82 -1.68
CA PRO A 425 -19.61 -9.47 -0.91
C PRO A 425 -20.89 -10.01 -1.55
N VAL A 426 -21.95 -10.14 -0.74
CA VAL A 426 -23.29 -10.53 -1.22
C VAL A 426 -23.99 -9.37 -1.93
N THR A 427 -23.90 -8.15 -1.38
CA THR A 427 -24.43 -6.91 -1.99
C THR A 427 -23.38 -5.82 -2.11
N LEU A 428 -23.55 -4.97 -3.12
CA LEU A 428 -22.80 -3.73 -3.33
C LEU A 428 -23.75 -2.55 -3.06
N HIS A 429 -23.43 -1.70 -2.09
CA HIS A 429 -24.20 -0.51 -1.70
C HIS A 429 -23.42 0.76 -2.07
N PHE A 430 -23.93 1.51 -3.05
CA PHE A 430 -23.21 2.56 -3.77
C PHE A 430 -23.22 3.92 -3.05
N THR A 431 -22.84 3.90 -1.77
CA THR A 431 -22.57 5.10 -0.97
C THR A 431 -21.41 5.91 -1.57
N GLY A 432 -21.44 7.24 -1.39
CA GLY A 432 -20.43 8.15 -1.95
C GLY A 432 -20.50 8.30 -3.47
N GLU A 433 -19.67 7.55 -4.21
CA GLU A 433 -19.45 7.73 -5.65
C GLU A 433 -20.58 7.16 -6.53
N LYS A 434 -21.71 7.87 -6.57
CA LYS A 434 -22.94 7.46 -7.31
C LYS A 434 -22.74 7.20 -8.81
N ALA A 435 -21.64 7.64 -9.41
CA ALA A 435 -21.25 7.36 -10.79
C ALA A 435 -20.88 5.88 -11.03
N LEU A 436 -20.37 5.17 -10.03
CA LEU A 436 -20.01 3.75 -10.13
C LEU A 436 -21.22 2.86 -10.47
N ARG A 437 -22.44 3.32 -10.15
CA ARG A 437 -23.71 2.67 -10.52
C ARG A 437 -23.95 2.58 -12.04
N GLU A 438 -23.23 3.36 -12.85
CA GLU A 438 -23.25 3.23 -14.31
C GLU A 438 -22.03 2.46 -14.82
N LEU A 439 -20.86 2.73 -14.24
CA LEU A 439 -19.55 2.27 -14.70
C LEU A 439 -19.27 0.78 -14.40
N TRP A 440 -19.99 0.20 -13.44
CA TRP A 440 -19.80 -1.18 -12.98
C TRP A 440 -21.01 -2.09 -13.26
N TRP A 441 -22.12 -1.56 -13.78
CA TRP A 441 -23.33 -2.36 -14.02
C TRP A 441 -23.12 -3.43 -15.10
N ASP A 442 -22.25 -3.16 -16.07
CA ASP A 442 -21.85 -4.07 -17.14
C ASP A 442 -20.85 -5.16 -16.69
N LYS A 443 -20.28 -5.04 -15.48
CA LYS A 443 -19.27 -5.97 -14.93
C LYS A 443 -19.88 -7.15 -14.17
N LEU A 444 -21.17 -7.06 -13.82
CA LEU A 444 -21.90 -8.15 -13.17
C LEU A 444 -22.04 -9.34 -14.12
N TRP A 445 -21.76 -10.55 -13.59
CA TRP A 445 -21.69 -11.79 -14.38
C TRP A 445 -22.97 -12.13 -15.17
N PHE A 446 -24.13 -11.60 -14.75
CA PHE A 446 -25.42 -11.81 -15.41
C PHE A 446 -25.81 -10.70 -16.41
N TYR A 447 -25.01 -9.64 -16.61
CA TYR A 447 -25.42 -8.47 -17.39
C TYR A 447 -25.84 -8.80 -18.83
N GLU A 448 -25.01 -9.54 -19.58
CA GLU A 448 -25.24 -9.86 -21.00
C GLU A 448 -26.50 -10.72 -21.23
N ASP A 449 -26.75 -11.69 -20.35
CA ASP A 449 -27.89 -12.61 -20.43
C ASP A 449 -29.10 -12.20 -19.58
N GLY A 450 -29.02 -11.07 -18.86
CA GLY A 450 -29.91 -10.73 -17.73
C GLY A 450 -31.41 -10.74 -18.04
N GLU A 451 -31.80 -10.35 -19.26
CA GLU A 451 -33.20 -10.38 -19.69
C GLU A 451 -33.75 -11.82 -19.78
N GLU A 452 -32.93 -12.76 -20.27
CA GLU A 452 -33.32 -14.17 -20.40
C GLU A 452 -33.13 -14.92 -19.07
N LEU A 453 -32.06 -14.63 -18.32
CA LEU A 453 -31.85 -15.17 -16.96
C LEU A 453 -33.04 -14.85 -16.06
N ARG A 454 -33.51 -13.59 -16.05
CA ARG A 454 -34.71 -13.18 -15.29
C ARG A 454 -35.91 -14.06 -15.65
N LYS A 455 -36.20 -14.26 -16.94
CA LYS A 455 -37.31 -15.09 -17.44
C LYS A 455 -37.16 -16.58 -17.08
N ALA A 456 -35.94 -17.06 -16.92
CA ALA A 456 -35.65 -18.43 -16.51
C ALA A 456 -35.85 -18.60 -15.00
N SER A 457 -35.36 -17.67 -14.18
CA SER A 457 -35.57 -17.68 -12.72
C SER A 457 -37.05 -17.67 -12.34
N LEU A 458 -37.92 -16.98 -13.10
CA LEU A 458 -39.38 -17.00 -12.86
C LEU A 458 -40.02 -18.41 -12.96
N LYS A 459 -39.33 -19.38 -13.54
CA LYS A 459 -39.80 -20.75 -13.74
C LYS A 459 -39.13 -21.76 -12.83
N MET A 460 -38.23 -21.32 -11.94
CA MET A 460 -37.62 -22.22 -10.96
C MET A 460 -38.70 -22.76 -9.99
N PRO A 461 -38.61 -24.05 -9.63
CA PRO A 461 -39.55 -24.68 -8.70
C PRO A 461 -39.35 -24.13 -7.29
N ASP A 462 -40.44 -24.08 -6.52
CA ASP A 462 -40.41 -23.59 -5.15
C ASP A 462 -39.63 -24.56 -4.26
N ARG A 463 -38.57 -24.06 -3.63
CA ARG A 463 -37.51 -24.84 -2.99
C ARG A 463 -37.04 -24.16 -1.70
N PRO A 464 -36.42 -24.90 -0.76
CA PRO A 464 -35.61 -24.29 0.28
C PRO A 464 -34.48 -23.44 -0.34
N ILE A 465 -34.10 -22.37 0.36
CA ILE A 465 -33.01 -21.46 -0.06
C ILE A 465 -31.68 -22.24 -0.16
N SER A 466 -31.42 -23.11 0.83
CA SER A 466 -30.28 -24.02 0.93
C SER A 466 -30.74 -25.47 1.04
N GLU A 467 -30.00 -26.41 0.45
CA GLU A 467 -30.26 -27.86 0.59
C GLU A 467 -29.90 -28.36 2.01
N GLU A 468 -28.86 -27.81 2.62
CA GLU A 468 -28.46 -28.10 4.00
C GLU A 468 -29.10 -27.10 4.98
N PRO A 469 -29.47 -27.51 6.22
CA PRO A 469 -30.01 -26.60 7.23
C PRO A 469 -28.97 -25.57 7.69
N ILE A 470 -29.30 -24.28 7.65
CA ILE A 470 -28.46 -23.19 8.17
C ILE A 470 -28.97 -22.84 9.57
N ALA A 471 -28.07 -22.73 10.56
CA ALA A 471 -28.42 -22.59 11.98
C ALA A 471 -29.46 -23.63 12.47
N GLY A 472 -29.39 -24.86 11.96
CA GLY A 472 -30.29 -25.97 12.30
C GLY A 472 -31.69 -25.90 11.67
N LYS A 473 -31.96 -24.90 10.82
CA LYS A 473 -33.29 -24.64 10.23
C LYS A 473 -33.25 -24.74 8.70
N MET A 474 -34.32 -25.27 8.10
CA MET A 474 -34.55 -25.19 6.66
C MET A 474 -35.17 -23.84 6.34
N TRP A 475 -34.48 -23.07 5.50
CA TRP A 475 -34.88 -21.71 5.13
C TRP A 475 -35.69 -21.70 3.85
N TYR A 476 -36.76 -20.92 3.83
CA TYR A 476 -37.66 -20.74 2.69
C TYR A 476 -37.80 -19.26 2.37
N LYS A 477 -38.03 -18.95 1.09
CA LYS A 477 -38.48 -17.63 0.67
C LYS A 477 -39.92 -17.43 1.15
N ILE A 478 -40.24 -16.27 1.70
CA ILE A 478 -41.64 -15.89 1.92
C ILE A 478 -42.16 -15.29 0.62
N GLU A 479 -43.01 -16.04 -0.07
CA GLU A 479 -43.69 -15.65 -1.30
C GLU A 479 -45.22 -15.59 -1.03
N SER A 480 -45.99 -14.98 -1.94
CA SER A 480 -47.45 -14.97 -1.85
C SER A 480 -48.06 -16.32 -2.25
N GLU A 481 -49.29 -16.59 -1.80
CA GLU A 481 -50.08 -17.76 -2.25
C GLU A 481 -50.67 -17.59 -3.67
N ASP A 482 -50.58 -16.39 -4.26
CA ASP A 482 -51.06 -16.11 -5.62
C ASP A 482 -50.04 -16.60 -6.69
N PRO A 483 -50.40 -17.58 -7.54
CA PRO A 483 -49.49 -18.16 -8.53
C PRO A 483 -49.19 -17.24 -9.73
N GLU A 484 -49.95 -16.17 -9.95
CA GLU A 484 -49.66 -15.14 -10.97
C GLU A 484 -48.91 -13.93 -10.34
N ALA A 485 -49.00 -13.75 -9.01
CA ALA A 485 -48.40 -12.63 -8.28
C ALA A 485 -47.33 -13.06 -7.26
N GLY A 486 -46.17 -13.53 -7.76
CA GLY A 486 -45.07 -13.90 -6.85
C GLY A 486 -43.73 -14.23 -7.51
N LYS A 487 -43.53 -13.93 -8.79
CA LYS A 487 -42.25 -14.21 -9.49
C LYS A 487 -41.80 -13.02 -10.34
N GLY A 488 -40.82 -12.28 -9.84
CA GLY A 488 -40.15 -11.17 -10.55
C GLY A 488 -40.92 -9.85 -10.63
N GLY A 489 -41.87 -9.61 -9.72
CA GLY A 489 -42.47 -8.30 -9.45
C GLY A 489 -42.20 -7.90 -8.00
N ALA A 490 -43.03 -7.04 -7.43
CA ALA A 490 -42.98 -6.67 -6.02
C ALA A 490 -44.39 -6.42 -5.46
N TRP A 491 -44.58 -6.63 -4.16
CA TRP A 491 -45.77 -6.23 -3.43
C TRP A 491 -45.60 -4.83 -2.86
N ALA A 492 -46.65 -4.03 -2.71
CA ALA A 492 -46.64 -2.84 -1.88
C ALA A 492 -47.03 -3.19 -0.43
N ASP A 493 -46.56 -2.41 0.54
CA ASP A 493 -46.89 -2.55 1.96
C ASP A 493 -48.40 -2.51 2.29
N ASN A 494 -49.19 -1.92 1.40
CA ASN A 494 -50.66 -1.87 1.41
C ASN A 494 -51.35 -3.12 0.81
N GLY A 495 -50.59 -4.07 0.29
CA GLY A 495 -51.08 -5.32 -0.31
C GLY A 495 -51.30 -5.28 -1.84
N GLY A 496 -50.95 -4.19 -2.53
CA GLY A 496 -51.04 -4.10 -3.99
C GLY A 496 -49.93 -4.86 -4.71
N TRP A 497 -50.26 -5.67 -5.73
CA TRP A 497 -49.26 -6.33 -6.58
C TRP A 497 -48.77 -5.42 -7.71
N HIS A 498 -47.45 -5.36 -7.91
CA HIS A 498 -46.81 -4.64 -9.00
C HIS A 498 -45.88 -5.57 -9.80
N SER A 499 -46.33 -5.94 -11.02
CA SER A 499 -45.54 -6.75 -11.96
C SER A 499 -44.27 -6.02 -12.45
N TRP A 500 -43.27 -6.79 -12.93
CA TRP A 500 -42.14 -6.25 -13.71
C TRP A 500 -42.57 -5.25 -14.79
N THR A 501 -43.63 -5.58 -15.52
CA THR A 501 -44.15 -4.79 -16.65
C THR A 501 -44.67 -3.40 -16.22
N SER A 502 -45.19 -3.30 -15.00
CA SER A 502 -45.65 -2.03 -14.40
C SER A 502 -44.55 -1.25 -13.70
N LEU A 503 -43.48 -1.92 -13.24
CA LEU A 503 -42.36 -1.29 -12.56
C LEU A 503 -41.26 -0.83 -13.54
N CYS A 504 -40.78 -1.74 -14.39
CA CYS A 504 -39.46 -1.61 -15.01
C CYS A 504 -39.45 -1.53 -16.53
N LYS A 505 -40.59 -1.72 -17.21
CA LYS A 505 -40.69 -1.71 -18.68
C LYS A 505 -40.11 -0.45 -19.34
N THR A 506 -40.27 0.72 -18.71
CA THR A 506 -39.74 2.02 -19.18
C THR A 506 -38.22 2.16 -19.04
N TYR A 507 -37.56 1.24 -18.35
CA TYR A 507 -36.13 1.28 -18.04
C TYR A 507 -35.34 0.10 -18.66
N GLU A 508 -36.00 -0.83 -19.35
CA GLU A 508 -35.38 -2.03 -19.94
C GLU A 508 -34.21 -1.68 -20.88
N ASP A 509 -34.38 -0.68 -21.76
CA ASP A 509 -33.33 -0.14 -22.67
C ASP A 509 -32.12 0.53 -21.96
N GLN A 510 -32.17 0.66 -20.64
CA GLN A 510 -31.13 1.26 -19.78
C GLN A 510 -30.48 0.27 -18.80
N ILE A 511 -31.07 -0.92 -18.59
CA ILE A 511 -30.54 -1.95 -17.68
C ILE A 511 -30.07 -3.21 -18.42
N PHE A 512 -30.60 -3.49 -19.61
CA PHE A 512 -30.17 -4.60 -20.45
C PHE A 512 -29.21 -4.14 -21.58
N PRO A 513 -28.31 -5.01 -22.06
CA PRO A 513 -27.46 -4.71 -23.21
C PRO A 513 -28.29 -4.45 -24.47
N ARG A 514 -27.92 -3.41 -25.24
CA ARG A 514 -28.59 -3.07 -26.50
C ARG A 514 -28.33 -4.14 -27.56
N LYS A 515 -29.26 -5.10 -27.68
CA LYS A 515 -29.25 -6.20 -28.65
C LYS A 515 -29.06 -5.70 -30.09
N THR A 516 -27.81 -5.65 -30.56
CA THR A 516 -27.46 -5.14 -31.89
C THR A 516 -27.94 -6.09 -32.99
N ILE A 517 -29.07 -5.75 -33.61
CA ILE A 517 -29.68 -6.54 -34.70
C ILE A 517 -28.72 -6.58 -35.91
N LYS A 518 -27.93 -7.66 -36.00
CA LYS A 518 -27.12 -8.02 -37.17
C LYS A 518 -28.05 -8.36 -38.35
N LYS A 519 -28.58 -7.34 -39.03
CA LYS A 519 -29.29 -7.49 -40.31
C LYS A 519 -28.38 -8.22 -41.30
N LYS A 520 -28.73 -9.46 -41.65
CA LYS A 520 -28.04 -10.21 -42.70
C LYS A 520 -28.28 -9.51 -44.05
N GLY A 521 -27.24 -8.87 -44.57
CA GLY A 521 -27.17 -8.28 -45.90
C GLY A 521 -25.83 -8.64 -46.56
N PRO A 522 -25.75 -8.69 -47.90
CA PRO A 522 -24.61 -9.28 -48.61
C PRO A 522 -23.31 -8.45 -48.48
N HIS A 523 -22.18 -9.13 -48.66
CA HIS A 523 -20.83 -8.57 -48.51
C HIS A 523 -20.61 -7.23 -49.24
N ARG A 524 -20.40 -6.16 -48.47
CA ARG A 524 -19.55 -5.01 -48.86
C ARG A 524 -18.77 -4.51 -47.64
N ARG A 525 -17.63 -3.87 -47.89
CA ARG A 525 -16.66 -3.46 -46.87
C ARG A 525 -17.30 -2.48 -45.87
N ARG A 526 -17.05 -2.67 -44.56
CA ARG A 526 -17.31 -1.61 -43.56
C ARG A 526 -16.29 -0.47 -43.76
N PRO A 527 -16.72 0.80 -43.89
CA PRO A 527 -15.84 1.93 -43.66
C PRO A 527 -15.56 2.09 -42.15
N SER A 528 -14.51 2.82 -41.81
CA SER A 528 -14.25 3.29 -40.45
C SER A 528 -15.32 4.31 -40.03
N LEU A 529 -15.97 4.06 -38.89
CA LEU A 529 -16.81 5.06 -38.21
C LEU A 529 -16.01 5.70 -37.09
N SER A 530 -15.51 6.90 -37.36
CA SER A 530 -15.08 7.84 -36.33
C SER A 530 -16.31 8.36 -35.58
N PHE A 531 -16.34 8.23 -34.25
CA PHE A 531 -17.29 8.98 -33.43
C PHE A 531 -16.78 10.41 -33.27
N THR A 532 -17.14 11.28 -34.22
CA THR A 532 -17.14 12.72 -34.01
C THR A 532 -18.34 13.07 -33.12
N TYR A 533 -18.10 13.27 -31.84
CA TYR A 533 -19.09 13.91 -30.97
C TYR A 533 -19.14 15.40 -31.32
N GLU A 534 -20.22 15.84 -31.96
CA GLU A 534 -20.55 17.26 -32.01
C GLU A 534 -21.08 17.69 -30.63
N THR A 535 -20.50 18.75 -30.07
CA THR A 535 -20.79 19.23 -28.73
C THR A 535 -22.17 19.87 -28.65
N ALA A 536 -23.18 19.11 -28.22
CA ALA A 536 -24.44 19.66 -27.75
C ALA A 536 -24.22 20.34 -26.39
N ILE A 537 -23.88 21.63 -26.41
CA ILE A 537 -23.64 22.43 -25.20
C ILE A 537 -24.96 22.54 -24.40
N PHE A 538 -25.06 21.79 -23.30
CA PHE A 538 -25.92 22.13 -22.19
C PHE A 538 -25.08 22.80 -21.11
N LEU A 539 -25.27 24.11 -20.95
CA LEU A 539 -24.81 24.83 -19.77
C LEU A 539 -25.71 24.41 -18.59
N ALA A 540 -25.10 23.80 -17.59
CA ALA A 540 -25.60 23.76 -16.23
C ALA A 540 -24.49 24.37 -15.37
N ASP A 541 -24.78 25.51 -14.73
CA ASP A 541 -23.80 26.21 -13.91
C ASP A 541 -23.41 25.37 -12.69
N MET A 542 -22.12 25.35 -12.37
CA MET A 542 -21.65 25.07 -11.02
C MET A 542 -21.50 26.40 -10.30
N ASP A 543 -22.35 26.67 -9.30
CA ASP A 543 -22.02 27.43 -8.09
C ASP A 543 -23.23 27.53 -7.14
N GLY A 544 -22.97 27.60 -5.83
CA GLY A 544 -23.96 28.05 -4.83
C GLY A 544 -24.47 26.99 -3.83
N PRO A 545 -24.09 27.07 -2.54
CA PRO A 545 -24.71 26.32 -1.45
C PRO A 545 -25.87 27.09 -0.77
N SER A 546 -26.58 26.38 0.13
CA SER A 546 -27.55 26.86 1.12
C SER A 546 -28.98 27.23 0.66
N SER A 547 -29.96 26.85 1.49
CA SER A 547 -31.26 27.50 1.64
C SER A 547 -31.10 28.70 2.60
N ASP A 548 -32.02 29.65 2.76
CA ASP A 548 -33.49 29.54 2.76
C ASP A 548 -34.22 30.88 2.48
N VAL A 549 -35.56 30.85 2.52
CA VAL A 549 -36.51 31.99 2.67
C VAL A 549 -37.08 32.70 1.41
N TYR A 550 -38.24 32.20 0.96
CA TYR A 550 -39.47 32.91 0.55
C TYR A 550 -39.44 34.19 -0.33
N LEU A 551 -39.98 34.11 -1.56
CA LEU A 551 -41.35 34.61 -1.91
C LEU A 551 -41.76 34.31 -3.39
N ASN A 552 -43.07 34.44 -3.67
CA ASN A 552 -43.78 34.11 -4.93
C ASN A 552 -44.71 35.30 -5.30
N PRO A 553 -45.36 35.44 -6.49
CA PRO A 553 -45.19 34.85 -7.84
C PRO A 553 -45.01 35.94 -8.96
N ALA A 554 -44.95 35.54 -10.26
CA ALA A 554 -45.97 35.90 -11.29
C ALA A 554 -45.51 36.01 -12.78
N THR A 555 -46.11 35.16 -13.63
CA THR A 555 -46.63 35.41 -15.02
C THR A 555 -45.79 36.04 -16.17
N ILE A 556 -45.79 35.31 -17.32
CA ILE A 556 -45.90 35.79 -18.73
C ILE A 556 -44.73 36.65 -19.29
N GLY A 557 -44.21 36.45 -20.52
CA GLY A 557 -44.46 35.43 -21.56
C GLY A 557 -43.99 35.88 -22.97
N ALA A 558 -43.72 34.90 -23.85
CA ALA A 558 -43.64 34.98 -25.33
C ALA A 558 -42.85 36.10 -26.07
N ALA A 559 -41.73 35.68 -26.68
CA ALA A 559 -41.43 35.78 -28.13
C ALA A 559 -40.78 37.04 -28.80
N GLU A 560 -39.82 36.71 -29.66
CA GLU A 560 -39.41 37.35 -30.95
C GLU A 560 -38.45 38.56 -31.03
N ARG A 561 -38.07 38.89 -32.29
CA ARG A 561 -36.77 39.46 -32.72
C ARG A 561 -36.92 40.85 -33.43
N PRO A 562 -36.16 41.19 -34.50
CA PRO A 562 -35.00 42.10 -34.59
C PRO A 562 -35.40 43.42 -35.36
N PRO A 563 -34.58 44.17 -36.17
CA PRO A 563 -33.16 44.09 -36.56
C PRO A 563 -32.38 45.45 -36.68
N TYR A 564 -31.28 45.39 -37.44
CA TYR A 564 -30.09 46.26 -37.53
C TYR A 564 -30.14 47.34 -38.66
N GLN A 565 -29.19 48.31 -38.61
CA GLN A 565 -28.58 49.13 -39.70
C GLN A 565 -28.83 50.66 -39.78
N LYS A 566 -27.74 51.45 -39.82
CA LYS A 566 -27.22 52.15 -41.04
C LYS A 566 -25.80 52.74 -40.83
N ARG A 567 -25.18 53.33 -41.88
CA ARG A 567 -23.73 53.66 -41.99
C ARG A 567 -23.43 55.13 -42.37
N ALA A 568 -22.37 55.69 -41.78
CA ALA A 568 -21.38 56.64 -42.37
C ALA A 568 -21.91 58.03 -42.87
N PRO A 569 -21.07 58.99 -43.36
CA PRO A 569 -19.60 59.01 -43.55
C PRO A 569 -18.85 60.32 -43.12
N ASN A 570 -17.54 60.38 -43.47
CA ASN A 570 -16.69 61.56 -43.83
C ASN A 570 -15.44 61.94 -42.98
N GLN A 571 -14.54 62.62 -43.69
CA GLN A 571 -13.15 63.05 -43.42
C GLN A 571 -13.07 64.62 -43.41
N TRP A 572 -12.01 65.37 -43.09
CA TRP A 572 -10.65 65.17 -42.49
C TRP A 572 -10.09 66.55 -42.01
N ALA A 573 -8.87 66.56 -41.45
CA ALA A 573 -8.00 67.72 -41.16
C ALA A 573 -8.40 68.68 -40.01
N GLY A 574 -7.41 69.42 -39.47
CA GLY A 574 -7.55 70.34 -38.32
C GLY A 574 -6.21 70.97 -37.86
N SER A 575 -6.20 71.72 -36.75
CA SER A 575 -4.98 72.34 -36.20
C SER A 575 -5.03 72.73 -34.71
N TRP A 576 -4.04 72.25 -33.93
CA TRP A 576 -3.21 72.95 -32.89
C TRP A 576 -3.88 73.96 -31.91
N THR A 577 -3.70 73.88 -30.57
CA THR A 577 -2.42 74.03 -29.81
C THR A 577 -2.48 73.63 -28.32
N GLY A 578 -1.41 73.01 -27.79
CA GLY A 578 -1.03 72.92 -26.34
C GLY A 578 -1.79 71.92 -25.44
N THR A 579 -1.35 71.51 -24.23
CA THR A 579 -0.05 71.60 -23.50
C THR A 579 -0.19 70.82 -22.15
N LEU A 580 0.82 70.27 -21.45
CA LEU A 580 2.02 69.44 -21.75
C LEU A 580 2.76 69.13 -20.40
N ILE A 581 3.21 67.89 -20.08
CA ILE A 581 4.35 67.52 -19.17
C ILE A 581 4.44 65.97 -18.92
N PHE A 582 5.57 65.37 -19.37
CA PHE A 582 6.47 64.32 -18.79
C PHE A 582 6.00 63.17 -17.84
N HIS A 583 6.56 61.93 -17.89
CA HIS A 583 7.28 61.19 -18.97
C HIS A 583 7.58 59.69 -18.66
N PHE A 584 7.54 58.87 -19.71
CA PHE A 584 8.49 57.80 -20.13
C PHE A 584 9.12 56.77 -19.16
N LEU A 585 9.16 55.51 -19.65
CA LEU A 585 10.31 54.60 -19.53
C LEU A 585 10.32 53.56 -20.67
N ALA A 586 11.43 53.38 -21.39
CA ALA A 586 11.61 52.32 -22.38
C ALA A 586 13.09 51.95 -22.65
N GLN A 587 13.41 50.68 -22.42
CA GLN A 587 14.41 49.82 -23.10
C GLN A 587 15.87 50.27 -23.39
N THR A 588 16.78 49.58 -22.67
CA THR A 588 17.86 48.70 -23.20
C THR A 588 19.33 49.14 -23.38
N GLN A 589 20.17 48.13 -23.06
CA GLN A 589 21.54 47.80 -23.49
C GLN A 589 22.79 48.33 -22.74
N ARG A 590 23.74 47.39 -22.67
CA ARG A 590 24.98 47.30 -21.88
C ARG A 590 26.04 48.34 -22.27
N LEU A 591 26.89 48.74 -21.32
CA LEU A 591 28.33 48.43 -21.37
C LEU A 591 29.05 48.71 -20.03
N THR A 592 30.37 48.50 -19.96
CA THR A 592 31.12 48.17 -18.74
C THR A 592 32.20 49.19 -18.33
N LEU A 593 32.70 49.01 -17.10
CA LEU A 593 34.04 49.32 -16.57
C LEU A 593 34.37 50.71 -15.94
N ALA A 594 35.08 50.58 -14.81
CA ALA A 594 36.15 51.44 -14.25
C ALA A 594 35.85 52.83 -13.63
N GLY A 595 36.12 52.95 -12.32
CA GLY A 595 37.10 53.97 -11.86
C GLY A 595 36.87 54.72 -10.52
N ALA A 596 37.85 54.58 -9.61
CA ALA A 596 38.35 55.61 -8.67
C ALA A 596 37.45 56.25 -7.57
N TRP A 597 37.44 55.61 -6.38
CA TRP A 597 37.98 56.11 -5.08
C TRP A 597 37.72 57.53 -4.52
N ALA A 598 37.58 57.57 -3.17
CA ALA A 598 37.81 58.68 -2.21
C ALA A 598 36.75 59.81 -2.08
N ALA A 599 36.55 60.49 -0.92
CA ALA A 599 36.84 60.14 0.50
C ALA A 599 36.15 61.10 1.53
N TRP A 600 35.84 60.56 2.72
CA TRP A 600 35.99 61.13 4.09
C TRP A 600 35.21 62.38 4.63
N LEU A 601 34.45 62.09 5.70
CA LEU A 601 34.29 62.79 7.01
C LEU A 601 33.84 64.26 7.18
N VAL A 602 32.92 64.43 8.15
CA VAL A 602 32.87 65.42 9.28
C VAL A 602 31.60 65.08 10.10
N ARG A 603 31.52 65.05 11.46
CA ARG A 603 32.44 65.11 12.62
C ARG A 603 31.75 64.45 13.85
N ALA A 604 32.51 64.09 14.89
CA ALA A 604 32.02 63.91 16.28
C ALA A 604 32.42 65.14 17.14
N PRO A 605 31.86 65.35 18.37
CA PRO A 605 32.50 64.75 19.57
C PRO A 605 31.61 64.50 20.84
N LEU A 606 32.04 63.49 21.63
CA LEU A 606 32.17 63.39 23.11
C LEU A 606 31.25 64.08 24.17
N LEU A 607 31.06 63.32 25.27
CA LEU A 607 30.99 63.68 26.72
C LEU A 607 29.65 64.01 27.45
N ALA A 608 29.30 63.08 28.36
CA ALA A 608 29.08 63.27 29.82
C ALA A 608 27.71 63.70 30.47
N LEU A 609 27.41 62.98 31.57
CA LEU A 609 26.81 63.39 32.87
C LEU A 609 25.30 63.73 33.06
N TYR A 610 24.69 62.92 33.95
CA TYR A 610 23.83 63.27 35.12
C TYR A 610 22.36 63.77 35.00
N THR A 611 21.43 62.83 35.24
CA THR A 611 20.41 62.80 36.35
C THR A 611 19.14 63.70 36.45
N ILE A 612 18.02 62.99 36.70
CA ILE A 612 16.99 63.17 37.78
C ILE A 612 15.84 64.21 37.64
N TYR A 613 14.59 63.70 37.78
CA TYR A 613 13.57 64.02 38.81
C TYR A 613 12.55 62.82 38.81
N LEU A 614 12.38 62.00 39.85
CA LEU A 614 11.70 62.19 41.17
C LEU A 614 10.20 62.52 41.06
N GLY A 615 9.26 61.83 41.73
CA GLY A 615 9.31 60.69 42.69
C GLY A 615 7.88 60.15 42.93
N SER A 616 7.47 59.43 44.00
CA SER A 616 8.11 58.94 45.24
C SER A 616 7.19 57.87 45.90
N PHE A 617 7.74 56.87 46.62
CA PHE A 617 7.49 56.63 48.07
C PHE A 617 8.18 55.34 48.60
N SER A 618 8.59 55.37 49.88
CA SER A 618 9.39 54.38 50.65
C SER A 618 9.52 54.90 52.10
N PRO A 619 10.28 54.31 53.05
CA PRO A 619 10.96 52.99 53.11
C PRO A 619 10.24 52.08 54.16
N THR A 620 10.79 51.19 55.02
CA THR A 620 12.13 50.77 55.55
C THR A 620 11.92 49.37 56.21
N ALA A 621 12.84 48.54 56.73
CA ALA A 621 14.30 48.47 56.97
C ALA A 621 14.64 46.96 57.26
N TRP A 622 15.86 46.44 57.50
CA TRP A 622 17.28 46.77 57.21
C TRP A 622 18.16 45.59 57.70
N ILE A 623 19.35 45.38 57.12
CA ILE A 623 20.51 44.62 57.69
C ILE A 623 20.29 43.07 57.86
N ASN A 624 21.20 42.15 57.51
CA ASN A 624 22.60 42.27 57.03
C ASN A 624 23.05 41.10 56.11
N MET A 625 24.14 41.32 55.35
CA MET A 625 25.18 40.37 54.87
C MET A 625 24.80 38.99 54.24
N SER A 626 25.48 38.50 53.20
CA SER A 626 26.42 39.07 52.22
C SER A 626 26.76 38.02 51.15
N SER A 627 26.90 38.40 49.87
CA SER A 627 27.17 37.45 48.77
C SER A 627 28.48 37.74 48.01
N GLN A 628 29.12 36.66 47.56
CA GLN A 628 30.15 36.56 46.50
C GLN A 628 29.92 35.19 45.82
N GLY A 629 30.24 34.91 44.56
CA GLY A 629 30.83 35.68 43.46
C GLY A 629 31.35 34.68 42.41
N VAL A 630 30.62 34.43 41.31
CA VAL A 630 30.80 35.05 39.97
C VAL A 630 31.99 34.47 39.15
N MET A 631 31.69 33.97 37.94
CA MET A 631 32.62 33.63 36.81
C MET A 631 33.58 32.42 37.00
N SER A 632 33.99 31.64 35.97
CA SER A 632 33.67 31.59 34.53
C SER A 632 34.23 30.34 33.79
N LYS A 633 33.56 29.93 32.69
CA LYS A 633 34.05 29.29 31.43
C LYS A 633 35.15 28.17 31.41
N LEU A 634 34.74 27.07 30.75
CA LEU A 634 35.48 26.14 29.84
C LEU A 634 36.43 25.02 30.36
N LYS A 635 36.08 23.80 29.92
CA LYS A 635 36.93 22.62 29.56
C LYS A 635 37.90 22.03 30.59
N ARG A 636 37.46 20.91 31.22
CA ARG A 636 38.11 19.59 31.02
C ARG A 636 37.29 18.37 31.52
N SER A 637 37.29 17.31 30.70
CA SER A 637 37.51 15.90 31.05
C SER A 637 36.84 15.22 32.27
N LEU A 638 35.92 14.29 31.97
CA LEU A 638 35.77 12.92 32.53
C LEU A 638 35.55 12.66 34.04
N TRP A 639 34.43 11.97 34.31
CA TRP A 639 34.21 10.84 35.26
C TRP A 639 34.25 11.04 36.80
N GLN A 640 33.12 10.67 37.44
CA GLN A 640 32.90 10.19 38.82
C GLN A 640 33.26 11.13 40.02
N GLY A 641 32.53 11.14 41.14
CA GLY A 641 31.25 10.50 41.47
C GLY A 641 30.96 10.43 43.00
N ASN A 642 29.69 10.17 43.35
CA ASN A 642 29.17 9.76 44.69
C ASN A 642 29.21 10.76 45.88
N GLY A 643 28.32 10.52 46.86
CA GLY A 643 28.09 11.27 48.10
C GLY A 643 26.62 11.72 48.24
N PRO A 644 26.03 11.82 49.46
CA PRO A 644 26.70 12.10 50.75
C PRO A 644 26.41 11.14 51.94
N ASP A 645 27.30 11.21 52.93
CA ASP A 645 27.13 11.20 54.42
C ASP A 645 26.55 9.97 55.17
N TYR A 646 27.21 9.32 56.16
CA TYR A 646 27.89 9.72 57.44
C TYR A 646 26.93 9.68 58.67
N GLU A 647 27.30 9.32 59.91
CA GLU A 647 28.46 8.65 60.58
C GLU A 647 27.98 8.20 62.01
N ARG A 648 28.64 7.48 62.94
CA ARG A 648 29.91 6.71 63.13
C ARG A 648 29.68 5.76 64.36
N VAL A 649 30.63 4.90 64.73
CA VAL A 649 31.25 4.80 66.09
C VAL A 649 32.52 3.92 66.01
N ASP A 650 33.68 4.55 66.28
CA ASP A 650 34.88 4.18 67.07
C ASP A 650 35.20 2.69 67.42
N LEU A 651 36.45 2.22 67.59
CA LEU A 651 37.82 2.79 67.39
C LEU A 651 38.91 1.65 67.45
N GLU A 652 40.14 1.96 66.97
CA GLU A 652 41.42 1.19 67.12
C GLU A 652 41.46 -0.24 66.49
N ASP A 653 42.54 -0.75 65.88
CA ASP A 653 43.98 -0.64 66.15
C ASP A 653 44.85 -1.00 64.89
N GLY A 654 46.18 -0.81 64.94
CA GLY A 654 47.16 -1.51 64.08
C GLY A 654 47.71 -0.78 62.83
N PHE A 655 49.04 -0.81 62.64
CA PHE A 655 49.77 -0.08 61.59
C PHE A 655 50.83 -0.97 60.86
N GLU A 656 51.13 -0.63 59.59
CA GLU A 656 52.36 -0.91 58.81
C GLU A 656 52.77 -2.30 58.20
N LYS A 657 53.05 -2.21 56.88
CA LYS A 657 54.25 -2.66 56.10
C LYS A 657 54.46 -4.08 55.49
N GLU A 658 54.83 -3.98 54.21
CA GLU A 658 55.90 -4.66 53.44
C GLU A 658 55.72 -6.02 52.73
N HIS A 659 56.61 -6.21 51.75
CA HIS A 659 56.58 -7.21 50.67
C HIS A 659 56.96 -8.64 51.13
N THR A 660 56.44 -9.68 50.45
CA THR A 660 57.24 -10.52 49.50
C THR A 660 56.48 -11.75 48.95
N ASN A 661 57.06 -12.40 47.93
CA ASN A 661 56.55 -13.59 47.24
C ASN A 661 56.51 -14.88 48.10
N LYS A 662 55.42 -15.67 48.02
CA LYS A 662 55.41 -17.07 47.45
C LYS A 662 54.13 -17.91 47.72
N ARG A 663 53.53 -18.41 46.63
CA ARG A 663 53.17 -19.82 46.29
C ARG A 663 52.63 -20.80 47.37
N SER A 664 51.53 -21.48 47.03
CA SER A 664 50.91 -22.69 47.66
C SER A 664 50.03 -22.45 48.92
N SER A 665 48.96 -23.21 49.22
CA SER A 665 48.37 -24.40 48.56
C SER A 665 46.84 -24.53 48.68
N ARG A 666 46.26 -25.33 47.76
CA ARG A 666 45.17 -26.34 47.93
C ARG A 666 44.85 -26.75 49.40
N HIS A 667 43.63 -27.13 49.82
CA HIS A 667 42.27 -27.31 49.23
C HIS A 667 41.22 -26.80 50.27
N ALA A 668 39.88 -26.74 50.10
CA ALA A 668 38.90 -27.29 49.14
C ALA A 668 37.60 -26.44 49.14
N LYS A 669 36.78 -26.49 48.06
CA LYS A 669 35.30 -26.27 47.99
C LYS A 669 34.80 -26.08 46.52
N PRO A 670 34.48 -27.15 45.77
CA PRO A 670 33.77 -27.04 44.48
C PRO A 670 32.38 -27.70 44.45
N VAL A 671 31.95 -28.37 45.53
CA VAL A 671 30.71 -29.18 45.57
C VAL A 671 29.48 -28.37 46.01
N ILE A 672 29.67 -27.34 46.84
CA ILE A 672 28.56 -26.52 47.36
C ILE A 672 28.04 -25.55 46.29
N ILE A 673 28.93 -24.99 45.46
CA ILE A 673 28.59 -23.99 44.44
C ILE A 673 27.76 -24.62 43.32
N THR A 674 28.10 -25.84 42.88
CA THR A 674 27.35 -26.56 41.84
C THR A 674 25.96 -27.01 42.32
N LEU A 675 25.82 -27.43 43.59
CA LEU A 675 24.50 -27.73 44.16
C LEU A 675 23.62 -26.49 44.30
N ALA A 676 24.20 -25.35 44.73
CA ALA A 676 23.46 -24.09 44.82
C ALA A 676 22.97 -23.61 43.43
N PHE A 677 23.82 -23.71 42.41
CA PHE A 677 23.50 -23.30 41.03
C PHE A 677 22.42 -24.18 40.38
N LEU A 678 22.40 -25.49 40.67
CA LEU A 678 21.35 -26.39 40.21
C LEU A 678 20.02 -26.16 40.96
N LEU A 679 20.07 -25.79 42.25
CA LEU A 679 18.87 -25.47 43.02
C LEU A 679 18.20 -24.17 42.55
N THR A 680 18.97 -23.12 42.23
CA THR A 680 18.41 -21.88 41.66
C THR A 680 17.81 -22.10 40.27
N ILE A 681 18.43 -22.93 39.42
CA ILE A 681 17.83 -23.34 38.13
C ILE A 681 16.51 -24.10 38.35
N PHE A 682 16.46 -25.04 39.30
CA PHE A 682 15.24 -25.79 39.60
C PHE A 682 14.10 -24.91 40.14
N LEU A 683 14.42 -23.89 40.95
CA LEU A 683 13.44 -22.91 41.45
C LEU A 683 12.95 -21.96 40.35
N PHE A 684 13.83 -21.49 39.46
CA PHE A 684 13.42 -20.72 38.27
C PHE A 684 12.48 -21.52 37.34
N LEU A 685 12.74 -22.82 37.17
CA LEU A 685 11.91 -23.71 36.34
C LEU A 685 10.57 -24.09 36.98
N THR A 686 10.34 -23.81 38.27
CA THR A 686 9.11 -24.20 38.99
C THR A 686 8.22 -23.03 39.41
N SER A 687 8.74 -21.81 39.51
CA SER A 687 7.94 -20.60 39.82
C SER A 687 7.36 -19.88 38.58
N GLY A 688 7.61 -20.38 37.37
CA GLY A 688 7.27 -19.73 36.10
C GLY A 688 5.90 -20.06 35.48
N ARG A 689 4.81 -20.09 36.25
CA ARG A 689 3.44 -20.26 35.71
C ARG A 689 2.40 -19.32 36.33
N LYS A 690 2.38 -18.07 35.87
CA LYS A 690 1.09 -17.39 35.62
C LYS A 690 0.51 -17.97 34.33
N SER A 691 -0.80 -18.19 34.28
CA SER A 691 -1.47 -18.76 33.11
C SER A 691 -1.72 -17.70 32.04
N THR A 692 -0.71 -17.38 31.24
CA THR A 692 -0.97 -16.74 29.94
C THR A 692 -1.76 -17.74 29.08
N LYS A 693 -2.94 -17.32 28.62
CA LYS A 693 -3.61 -17.98 27.48
C LYS A 693 -2.62 -18.00 26.31
N PRO A 694 -2.65 -19.00 25.41
CA PRO A 694 -1.92 -18.89 24.16
C PRO A 694 -2.56 -17.76 23.34
N ALA A 695 -1.98 -16.57 23.41
CA ALA A 695 -2.12 -15.61 22.32
C ALA A 695 -1.67 -16.34 21.05
N VAL A 696 -2.51 -16.31 20.01
CA VAL A 696 -2.11 -16.83 18.70
C VAL A 696 -0.91 -16.01 18.28
N SER A 697 0.27 -16.62 18.24
CA SER A 697 1.43 -16.00 17.64
C SER A 697 1.16 -15.97 16.13
N LEU A 698 0.55 -14.88 15.67
CA LEU A 698 1.00 -14.28 14.42
C LEU A 698 2.54 -14.33 14.42
N LYS A 699 3.13 -14.75 13.31
CA LYS A 699 4.48 -14.26 13.02
C LYS A 699 4.32 -12.75 12.94
N GLU A 700 5.04 -12.02 13.79
CA GLU A 700 5.00 -10.56 13.83
C GLU A 700 5.70 -10.03 12.56
N THR A 701 4.96 -10.06 11.44
CA THR A 701 5.40 -9.56 10.15
C THR A 701 5.70 -8.09 10.30
N LEU A 702 6.89 -7.66 9.90
CA LEU A 702 7.26 -6.25 9.96
C LEU A 702 6.17 -5.38 9.30
N PRO A 703 5.81 -4.25 9.93
CA PRO A 703 4.71 -3.42 9.44
C PRO A 703 4.96 -2.99 7.99
N PRO A 704 3.90 -2.82 7.18
CA PRO A 704 4.04 -2.34 5.81
C PRO A 704 4.82 -1.02 5.74
N ALA A 705 5.47 -0.79 4.62
CA ALA A 705 6.23 0.44 4.34
C ALA A 705 5.96 0.91 2.91
N TYR A 706 6.36 2.13 2.56
CA TYR A 706 6.18 2.64 1.20
C TYR A 706 7.37 2.36 0.29
N LEU A 707 7.06 2.17 -0.98
CA LEU A 707 7.96 2.44 -2.10
C LEU A 707 7.59 3.82 -2.66
N ARG A 708 8.59 4.70 -2.81
CA ARG A 708 8.42 6.09 -3.27
C ARG A 708 9.26 6.31 -4.53
N MET A 709 8.62 6.74 -5.62
CA MET A 709 9.31 7.04 -6.89
C MET A 709 9.57 8.55 -6.99
N VAL A 710 10.80 8.96 -7.34
CA VAL A 710 11.22 10.36 -7.42
C VAL A 710 11.91 10.62 -8.76
N TYR A 711 11.31 11.44 -9.61
CA TYR A 711 11.81 11.75 -10.95
C TYR A 711 12.21 13.23 -11.06
N PRO A 712 13.51 13.57 -11.14
CA PRO A 712 13.95 14.92 -11.45
C PRO A 712 13.66 15.25 -12.92
N ALA A 713 12.76 16.20 -13.16
CA ALA A 713 12.37 16.65 -14.49
C ALA A 713 11.74 18.05 -14.42
N ARG A 714 12.17 18.96 -15.29
CA ARG A 714 11.64 20.34 -15.35
C ARG A 714 10.45 20.49 -16.28
N GLN A 715 10.51 19.79 -17.40
CA GLN A 715 9.52 19.73 -18.46
C GLN A 715 9.24 18.27 -18.82
N ALA A 716 8.11 18.00 -19.46
CA ALA A 716 7.80 16.70 -20.04
C ALA A 716 8.01 16.71 -21.55
N ASP A 717 8.48 15.57 -22.07
CA ASP A 717 8.55 15.26 -23.49
C ASP A 717 8.08 13.81 -23.72
N ALA A 718 8.12 13.32 -24.96
CA ALA A 718 7.69 11.97 -25.27
C ALA A 718 8.49 10.87 -24.57
N ASN A 719 9.73 11.11 -24.13
CA ASN A 719 10.53 10.15 -23.35
C ASN A 719 10.18 10.21 -21.85
N PHE A 720 9.91 11.40 -21.30
CA PHE A 720 9.28 11.52 -19.98
C PHE A 720 7.95 10.75 -19.93
N CYS A 721 7.13 10.87 -20.97
CA CYS A 721 5.84 10.19 -21.01
C CYS A 721 5.97 8.66 -21.23
N LYS A 722 7.16 8.17 -21.66
CA LYS A 722 7.52 6.74 -21.59
C LYS A 722 7.87 6.30 -20.16
N ILE A 723 8.51 7.13 -19.31
CA ILE A 723 8.76 6.73 -17.91
C ILE A 723 7.44 6.60 -17.12
N ILE A 724 6.54 7.58 -17.24
CA ILE A 724 5.21 7.53 -16.60
C ILE A 724 4.44 6.29 -17.06
N LEU A 725 4.31 6.08 -18.37
CA LEU A 725 3.56 4.94 -18.91
C LEU A 725 4.17 3.59 -18.51
N SER A 726 5.51 3.46 -18.54
CA SER A 726 6.17 2.19 -18.20
C SER A 726 6.08 1.84 -16.72
N GLY A 727 6.23 2.81 -15.82
CA GLY A 727 6.02 2.63 -14.38
C GLY A 727 4.59 2.18 -14.07
N ALA A 728 3.60 2.90 -14.61
CA ALA A 728 2.19 2.59 -14.45
C ALA A 728 1.81 1.19 -14.96
N ILE A 729 2.19 0.81 -16.19
CA ILE A 729 1.90 -0.52 -16.76
C ILE A 729 2.45 -1.67 -15.89
N LEU A 730 3.58 -1.46 -15.22
CA LEU A 730 4.21 -2.45 -14.36
C LEU A 730 3.74 -2.39 -12.89
N ASN A 731 2.85 -1.46 -12.56
CA ASN A 731 2.30 -1.18 -11.24
C ASN A 731 3.37 -0.72 -10.22
N TYR A 732 4.27 0.18 -10.66
CA TYR A 732 5.05 1.02 -9.75
C TYR A 732 4.16 2.12 -9.12
N PRO A 733 4.55 2.67 -7.96
CA PRO A 733 3.93 3.88 -7.40
C PRO A 733 4.04 5.07 -8.36
N GLU A 734 3.06 5.97 -8.33
CA GLU A 734 3.15 7.21 -9.12
C GLU A 734 4.22 8.16 -8.54
N PRO A 735 4.86 9.00 -9.38
CA PRO A 735 6.08 9.68 -8.98
C PRO A 735 5.87 11.06 -8.35
N MET A 736 6.83 11.43 -7.50
CA MET A 736 7.12 12.81 -7.12
C MET A 736 8.07 13.44 -8.14
N LEU A 737 7.63 14.52 -8.78
CA LEU A 737 8.41 15.29 -9.74
C LEU A 737 9.18 16.42 -9.05
N ILE A 738 10.50 16.44 -9.23
CA ILE A 738 11.40 17.43 -8.64
C ILE A 738 11.79 18.47 -9.70
N GLY A 739 11.56 19.74 -9.40
CA GLY A 739 11.83 20.87 -10.30
C GLY A 739 10.85 21.09 -11.45
N PHE A 740 9.70 20.40 -11.47
CA PHE A 740 8.73 20.44 -12.58
C PHE A 740 7.89 21.72 -12.63
N GLU A 741 7.86 22.37 -13.80
CA GLU A 741 7.21 23.69 -14.02
C GLU A 741 6.00 23.64 -14.98
N GLY A 742 5.65 22.47 -15.53
CA GLY A 742 4.52 22.29 -16.46
C GLY A 742 4.81 22.65 -17.92
N GLN A 743 3.82 22.47 -18.80
CA GLN A 743 3.90 22.91 -20.20
C GLN A 743 3.58 24.41 -20.30
N ASN A 744 4.61 25.25 -20.48
CA ASN A 744 4.44 26.66 -20.84
C ASN A 744 4.40 26.83 -22.37
N GLU A 745 3.56 27.74 -22.88
CA GLU A 745 3.36 27.93 -24.32
C GLU A 745 4.62 28.47 -25.04
N HIS A 746 5.03 27.76 -26.10
CA HIS A 746 5.75 28.30 -27.26
C HIS A 746 6.92 29.29 -27.03
N GLU A 747 7.94 28.92 -26.25
CA GLU A 747 9.29 29.47 -26.50
C GLU A 747 10.01 28.73 -27.64
N ASN A 748 10.72 29.50 -28.48
CA ASN A 748 11.23 29.05 -29.79
C ASN A 748 12.14 27.81 -29.72
N THR A 749 11.80 26.76 -30.46
CA THR A 749 12.34 25.40 -30.35
C THR A 749 13.73 25.19 -30.97
N ASP A 750 14.57 26.23 -31.02
CA ASP A 750 15.91 26.20 -31.66
C ASP A 750 17.03 26.77 -30.77
N SER A 751 16.70 27.26 -29.56
CA SER A 751 17.69 27.75 -28.58
C SER A 751 17.42 27.33 -27.13
N THR A 752 16.31 26.63 -26.85
CA THR A 752 15.90 26.23 -25.49
C THR A 752 16.43 24.86 -25.04
N LEU A 753 16.95 24.02 -25.95
CA LEU A 753 17.51 22.70 -25.56
C LEU A 753 18.70 22.83 -24.59
N ASP A 754 19.56 23.83 -24.79
CA ASP A 754 20.67 24.18 -23.88
C ASP A 754 20.16 24.69 -22.51
N LEU A 755 18.88 25.02 -22.36
CA LEU A 755 18.26 25.38 -21.08
C LEU A 755 17.56 24.18 -20.41
N ALA A 756 17.04 23.23 -21.19
CA ALA A 756 16.52 21.95 -20.69
C ALA A 756 17.66 21.05 -20.16
N GLU A 757 18.81 21.00 -20.84
CA GLU A 757 20.07 20.43 -20.33
C GLU A 757 20.56 21.16 -19.04
N ARG A 758 20.00 22.35 -18.73
CA ARG A 758 20.27 23.14 -17.51
C ARG A 758 19.13 23.07 -16.48
N ILE A 759 18.55 21.88 -16.28
CA ILE A 759 18.39 21.46 -14.89
C ILE A 759 19.81 21.36 -14.31
N SER A 760 20.29 22.43 -13.68
CA SER A 760 21.56 22.38 -12.97
C SER A 760 21.48 21.20 -12.00
N GLN A 761 22.41 20.25 -12.07
CA GLN A 761 22.31 19.00 -11.31
C GLN A 761 22.31 19.27 -9.79
N LYS A 762 22.89 20.41 -9.39
CA LYS A 762 22.65 21.12 -8.13
C LYS A 762 21.16 21.27 -7.79
N THR A 763 20.34 21.85 -8.65
CA THR A 763 18.87 21.96 -8.47
C THR A 763 18.21 20.60 -8.21
N SER A 764 18.59 19.55 -8.94
CA SER A 764 18.08 18.19 -8.70
C SER A 764 18.45 17.68 -7.30
N ILE A 765 19.73 17.77 -6.92
CA ILE A 765 20.20 17.37 -5.58
C ILE A 765 19.50 18.17 -4.48
N LEU A 766 19.36 19.50 -4.65
CA LEU A 766 18.72 20.38 -3.68
C LEU A 766 17.21 20.12 -3.56
N GLY A 767 16.54 19.80 -4.66
CA GLY A 767 15.11 19.43 -4.68
C GLY A 767 14.86 18.06 -4.05
N ILE A 768 15.71 17.07 -4.33
CA ILE A 768 15.66 15.74 -3.69
C ILE A 768 15.90 15.88 -2.18
N ASP A 769 16.96 16.57 -1.76
CA ASP A 769 17.26 16.84 -0.35
C ASP A 769 16.10 17.55 0.37
N LYS A 770 15.56 18.62 -0.24
CA LYS A 770 14.37 19.33 0.26
C LYS A 770 13.15 18.40 0.38
N HIS A 771 12.88 17.57 -0.62
CA HIS A 771 11.75 16.64 -0.59
C HIS A 771 11.91 15.58 0.51
N LEU A 772 13.07 14.92 0.58
CA LEU A 772 13.36 13.91 1.60
C LEU A 772 13.33 14.50 3.01
N ARG A 773 13.85 15.71 3.22
CA ARG A 773 13.76 16.42 4.51
C ARG A 773 12.35 16.80 4.93
N ASN A 774 11.40 16.91 3.99
CA ASN A 774 10.00 17.20 4.28
C ASN A 774 9.14 15.96 4.63
N ILE A 775 9.70 14.75 4.54
CA ILE A 775 9.02 13.51 4.97
C ILE A 775 9.39 13.21 6.43
N SER A 776 8.44 12.73 7.23
CA SER A 776 8.67 12.39 8.66
C SER A 776 9.82 11.40 8.85
N ALA A 777 10.57 11.53 9.95
CA ALA A 777 11.61 10.58 10.34
C ALA A 777 11.05 9.20 10.74
N THR A 778 9.75 9.11 11.08
CA THR A 778 9.05 7.83 11.28
C THR A 778 9.00 6.97 10.01
N ARG A 779 9.23 7.58 8.84
CA ARG A 779 9.23 6.93 7.51
C ARG A 779 10.65 6.66 6.97
N ASP A 780 11.69 6.73 7.80
CA ASP A 780 13.08 6.49 7.38
C ASP A 780 13.35 5.05 6.86
N GLU A 781 12.44 4.11 7.15
CA GLU A 781 12.41 2.72 6.67
C GLU A 781 11.70 2.53 5.31
N ASP A 782 11.03 3.55 4.76
CA ASP A 782 10.47 3.50 3.40
C ASP A 782 11.60 3.37 2.37
N LEU A 783 11.34 2.73 1.23
CA LEU A 783 12.28 2.71 0.11
C LEU A 783 12.03 3.85 -0.87
N VAL A 784 13.09 4.57 -1.23
CA VAL A 784 13.06 5.61 -2.26
C VAL A 784 13.81 5.10 -3.49
N VAL A 785 13.17 5.20 -4.65
CA VAL A 785 13.78 5.03 -5.97
C VAL A 785 13.87 6.39 -6.65
N ILE A 786 15.09 6.79 -6.99
CA ILE A 786 15.36 7.96 -7.83
C ILE A 786 15.72 7.45 -9.23
N ALA A 787 15.08 8.00 -10.25
CA ALA A 787 15.35 7.68 -11.65
C ALA A 787 15.36 8.95 -12.51
N ASP A 788 16.22 8.99 -13.53
CA ASP A 788 16.25 10.04 -14.55
C ASP A 788 14.90 10.08 -15.30
N GLY A 789 14.18 11.20 -15.16
CA GLY A 789 12.84 11.35 -15.72
C GLY A 789 12.78 11.40 -17.24
N LEU A 790 13.90 11.63 -17.95
CA LEU A 790 13.96 11.76 -19.41
C LEU A 790 14.61 10.54 -20.09
N ASN A 791 15.44 9.78 -19.37
CA ASN A 791 16.27 8.71 -19.94
C ASN A 791 15.93 7.30 -19.43
N THR A 792 14.94 7.13 -18.54
CA THR A 792 14.64 5.82 -17.92
C THR A 792 13.30 5.21 -18.36
N TRP A 793 13.26 3.88 -18.61
CA TRP A 793 12.03 3.09 -18.75
C TRP A 793 12.01 1.89 -17.79
N PHE A 794 10.82 1.45 -17.40
CA PHE A 794 10.63 0.21 -16.64
C PHE A 794 10.32 -0.99 -17.57
N GLN A 795 10.91 -2.15 -17.29
CA GLN A 795 10.72 -3.40 -18.04
C GLN A 795 10.10 -4.54 -17.21
N LEU A 796 10.48 -4.66 -15.95
CA LEU A 796 10.01 -5.70 -15.01
C LEU A 796 9.32 -5.08 -13.79
N ARG A 797 8.51 -5.88 -13.09
CA ARG A 797 7.62 -5.43 -12.00
C ARG A 797 8.40 -5.09 -10.71
N PRO A 798 7.83 -4.26 -9.80
CA PRO A 798 8.47 -3.84 -8.56
C PRO A 798 8.97 -4.99 -7.68
N GLN A 799 8.28 -6.13 -7.68
CA GLN A 799 8.67 -7.34 -6.96
C GLN A 799 10.12 -7.75 -7.30
N THR A 800 10.42 -7.87 -8.59
CA THR A 800 11.76 -8.23 -9.09
C THR A 800 12.81 -7.17 -8.74
N LEU A 801 12.44 -5.89 -8.75
CA LEU A 801 13.35 -4.81 -8.34
C LEU A 801 13.72 -4.93 -6.85
N LEU A 802 12.73 -5.14 -5.97
CA LEU A 802 12.98 -5.20 -4.54
C LEU A 802 13.71 -6.48 -4.12
N ASP A 803 13.33 -7.65 -4.66
CA ASP A 803 14.00 -8.91 -4.36
C ASP A 803 15.49 -8.85 -4.71
N ARG A 804 15.83 -8.28 -5.88
CA ARG A 804 17.22 -8.04 -6.30
C ARG A 804 17.93 -6.99 -5.46
N TYR A 805 17.24 -5.97 -4.97
CA TYR A 805 17.82 -4.94 -4.09
C TYR A 805 18.25 -5.55 -2.75
N PHE A 806 17.36 -6.33 -2.10
CA PHE A 806 17.67 -7.03 -0.85
C PHE A 806 18.74 -8.11 -1.05
N GLU A 807 18.72 -8.84 -2.17
CA GLU A 807 19.79 -9.79 -2.51
C GLU A 807 21.13 -9.09 -2.76
N SER A 808 21.16 -7.99 -3.49
CA SER A 808 22.39 -7.26 -3.80
C SER A 808 23.05 -6.66 -2.55
N ASN A 809 22.26 -6.06 -1.65
CA ASN A 809 22.76 -5.60 -0.35
C ASN A 809 23.29 -6.78 0.50
N ARG A 810 22.58 -7.91 0.58
CA ARG A 810 23.06 -9.12 1.29
C ARG A 810 24.39 -9.64 0.73
N ASN A 811 24.53 -9.68 -0.59
CA ASN A 811 25.73 -10.13 -1.28
C ASN A 811 26.91 -9.13 -1.12
N ALA A 812 26.61 -7.83 -1.07
CA ALA A 812 27.59 -6.80 -0.74
C ALA A 812 28.05 -6.88 0.73
N ASP A 813 27.14 -7.07 1.68
CA ASP A 813 27.48 -7.22 3.11
C ASP A 813 28.33 -8.47 3.38
N ALA A 814 28.07 -9.56 2.65
CA ALA A 814 28.91 -10.75 2.68
C ALA A 814 30.34 -10.46 2.15
N ARG A 815 30.48 -9.64 1.10
CA ARG A 815 31.77 -9.16 0.57
C ARG A 815 32.48 -8.21 1.55
N ILE A 816 31.78 -7.20 2.08
CA ILE A 816 32.29 -6.22 3.04
C ILE A 816 32.80 -6.94 4.31
N ARG A 817 32.02 -7.86 4.88
CA ARG A 817 32.44 -8.66 6.05
C ARG A 817 33.60 -9.60 5.74
N LYS A 818 33.75 -10.07 4.50
CA LYS A 818 34.93 -10.84 4.05
C LYS A 818 36.21 -10.00 3.94
N GLU A 819 36.09 -8.71 3.61
CA GLU A 819 37.23 -7.80 3.41
C GLU A 819 37.65 -7.04 4.70
N LEU A 820 36.68 -6.67 5.54
CA LEU A 820 36.92 -5.95 6.81
C LEU A 820 36.91 -6.88 8.04
N GLY A 821 36.41 -8.11 7.91
CA GLY A 821 36.21 -9.02 9.04
C GLY A 821 35.26 -8.41 10.08
N ILE A 822 35.62 -8.59 11.36
CA ILE A 822 34.86 -8.09 12.53
C ILE A 822 34.69 -6.55 12.52
N MET A 823 35.51 -5.81 11.77
CA MET A 823 35.37 -4.36 11.66
C MET A 823 34.10 -3.95 10.88
N ALA A 824 33.59 -4.77 9.96
CA ALA A 824 32.30 -4.51 9.31
C ALA A 824 31.17 -4.41 10.36
N ASP A 825 31.07 -5.41 11.23
CA ASP A 825 30.07 -5.47 12.30
C ASP A 825 30.29 -4.40 13.37
N THR A 826 31.54 -4.18 13.77
CA THR A 826 31.90 -3.24 14.85
C THR A 826 31.67 -1.78 14.46
N LEU A 827 31.93 -1.43 13.20
CA LEU A 827 31.76 -0.07 12.65
C LEU A 827 30.40 0.13 11.96
N LYS A 828 29.58 -0.93 11.88
CA LYS A 828 28.32 -0.98 11.11
C LYS A 828 28.48 -0.57 9.64
N ILE A 829 29.56 -1.03 8.99
CA ILE A 829 29.78 -0.84 7.56
C ILE A 829 28.98 -1.92 6.81
N HIS A 830 27.96 -1.48 6.07
CA HIS A 830 27.02 -2.32 5.31
C HIS A 830 26.50 -1.53 4.09
N GLN A 831 26.02 -2.21 3.05
CA GLN A 831 25.44 -1.60 1.86
C GLN A 831 23.93 -1.40 2.05
N THR A 832 23.44 -0.18 1.79
CA THR A 832 22.01 0.17 1.89
C THR A 832 21.53 0.96 0.68
N ILE A 833 22.39 1.78 0.05
CA ILE A 833 22.05 2.56 -1.14
C ILE A 833 22.76 1.97 -2.34
N ILE A 834 22.01 1.60 -3.38
CA ILE A 834 22.55 1.07 -4.63
C ILE A 834 22.32 2.08 -5.76
N PHE A 835 23.40 2.49 -6.41
CA PHE A 835 23.37 3.33 -7.62
C PHE A 835 23.58 2.49 -8.89
N GLY A 836 23.25 3.07 -10.05
CA GLY A 836 23.65 2.55 -11.35
C GLY A 836 25.17 2.48 -11.51
N ALA A 837 25.66 1.64 -12.42
CA ALA A 837 27.09 1.39 -12.63
C ALA A 837 27.52 1.63 -14.09
N GLN A 838 28.35 2.64 -14.33
CA GLN A 838 28.89 3.00 -15.65
C GLN A 838 30.32 2.47 -15.86
N ARG A 839 30.76 2.41 -17.14
CA ARG A 839 32.03 1.78 -17.56
C ARG A 839 33.22 2.73 -17.63
N ASP A 840 32.94 3.99 -17.94
CA ASP A 840 33.88 5.10 -17.95
C ASP A 840 33.72 5.92 -16.65
N CYS A 841 34.69 6.77 -16.33
CA CYS A 841 34.67 7.57 -15.10
C CYS A 841 34.18 9.02 -15.31
N SER A 842 33.52 9.35 -16.42
CA SER A 842 33.12 10.73 -16.70
C SER A 842 32.18 11.27 -15.60
N PRO A 843 32.35 12.55 -15.17
CA PRO A 843 33.19 13.59 -15.74
C PRO A 843 34.59 13.75 -15.06
N TRP A 844 35.13 12.69 -14.44
CA TRP A 844 36.41 12.70 -13.72
C TRP A 844 37.59 12.16 -14.55
N ASN A 845 38.81 12.53 -14.16
CA ASN A 845 40.06 12.04 -14.76
C ASN A 845 40.54 10.78 -14.04
N ALA A 846 41.34 9.93 -14.71
CA ALA A 846 41.80 8.66 -14.15
C ALA A 846 42.57 8.79 -12.83
N GLU A 847 43.22 9.94 -12.62
CA GLU A 847 43.99 10.30 -11.43
C GLU A 847 43.12 10.76 -10.25
N ASP A 848 41.86 11.15 -10.49
CA ASP A 848 40.96 11.64 -9.45
C ASP A 848 40.54 10.50 -8.49
N PRO A 849 40.27 10.77 -7.19
CA PRO A 849 39.85 9.74 -6.23
C PRO A 849 38.58 8.97 -6.66
N ALA A 850 37.68 9.63 -7.39
CA ALA A 850 36.47 9.05 -7.96
C ALA A 850 36.73 7.90 -8.95
N CYS A 851 37.93 7.85 -9.55
CA CYS A 851 38.33 6.81 -10.50
C CYS A 851 39.36 5.86 -9.90
N SER A 852 40.31 6.39 -9.14
CA SER A 852 41.47 5.64 -8.65
C SER A 852 41.24 4.81 -7.38
N VAL A 853 40.28 5.20 -6.52
CA VAL A 853 40.01 4.51 -5.25
C VAL A 853 38.85 3.52 -5.33
N VAL A 854 37.85 3.79 -6.18
CA VAL A 854 36.60 3.02 -6.18
C VAL A 854 36.81 1.53 -6.49
N PRO A 855 36.10 0.62 -5.80
CA PRO A 855 36.37 -0.81 -5.85
C PRO A 855 36.18 -1.43 -7.24
N GLU A 856 36.93 -2.50 -7.48
CA GLU A 856 36.82 -3.32 -8.69
C GLU A 856 35.42 -3.92 -8.84
N SER A 857 34.94 -3.97 -10.09
CA SER A 857 33.66 -4.58 -10.43
C SER A 857 33.56 -6.02 -9.90
N SER A 858 32.41 -6.39 -9.32
CA SER A 858 32.20 -7.75 -8.81
C SER A 858 31.85 -8.78 -9.88
N LEU A 859 31.73 -8.36 -11.16
CA LEU A 859 31.59 -9.29 -12.29
C LEU A 859 32.87 -10.13 -12.51
N PRO A 860 32.75 -11.36 -13.05
CA PRO A 860 33.89 -12.22 -13.38
C PRO A 860 34.95 -11.49 -14.22
N LYS A 861 36.23 -11.70 -13.90
CA LYS A 861 37.37 -11.03 -14.57
C LYS A 861 37.61 -11.49 -16.02
N ASP A 862 36.83 -12.47 -16.46
CA ASP A 862 36.83 -13.12 -17.76
C ASP A 862 35.43 -13.06 -18.42
N ILE A 863 34.55 -12.16 -17.97
CA ILE A 863 33.16 -12.06 -18.46
C ILE A 863 33.08 -11.80 -19.98
N TYR A 864 34.06 -11.09 -20.55
CA TYR A 864 34.25 -10.89 -21.99
C TYR A 864 35.43 -11.71 -22.55
N GLY A 865 35.83 -12.77 -21.86
CA GLY A 865 37.03 -13.55 -22.17
C GLY A 865 38.33 -12.76 -21.96
N PRO A 866 39.41 -13.08 -22.71
CA PRO A 866 40.73 -12.46 -22.56
C PRO A 866 40.81 -10.94 -22.89
N LEU A 867 39.72 -10.33 -23.36
CA LEU A 867 39.62 -8.90 -23.66
C LEU A 867 38.81 -8.12 -22.60
N THR A 868 38.48 -8.76 -21.46
CA THR A 868 37.84 -8.10 -20.33
C THR A 868 38.75 -7.02 -19.75
N ASP A 869 38.22 -5.80 -19.59
CA ASP A 869 38.95 -4.60 -19.13
C ASP A 869 40.15 -4.23 -20.03
N VAL A 870 40.02 -4.49 -21.34
CA VAL A 870 40.95 -4.06 -22.38
C VAL A 870 40.25 -3.06 -23.29
N GLU A 871 40.96 -1.99 -23.67
CA GLU A 871 40.46 -0.99 -24.62
C GLU A 871 40.19 -1.60 -26.00
N ALA A 872 39.02 -1.30 -26.56
CA ALA A 872 38.68 -1.72 -27.91
C ALA A 872 39.52 -0.96 -28.97
N GLY A 873 39.72 -1.58 -30.14
CA GLY A 873 40.52 -0.98 -31.22
C GLY A 873 39.85 0.25 -31.85
N GLU A 874 40.63 1.03 -32.63
CA GLU A 874 40.34 2.37 -33.20
C GLU A 874 39.02 2.59 -33.97
N LYS A 875 38.15 1.58 -34.09
CA LYS A 875 36.85 1.62 -34.77
C LYS A 875 35.67 1.14 -33.92
N GLN A 876 35.91 0.93 -32.63
CA GLN A 876 34.92 0.54 -31.63
C GLN A 876 34.99 1.52 -30.47
N ASP A 877 33.94 1.56 -29.66
CA ASP A 877 33.96 2.32 -28.42
C ASP A 877 34.93 1.67 -27.42
N ARG A 878 35.86 2.51 -26.92
CA ARG A 878 36.94 2.17 -25.99
C ARG A 878 36.45 1.34 -24.79
N PHE A 879 35.23 1.58 -24.34
CA PHE A 879 34.68 1.02 -23.10
C PHE A 879 33.79 -0.23 -23.31
N THR A 880 33.53 -0.68 -24.56
CA THR A 880 32.60 -1.79 -24.87
C THR A 880 32.97 -3.16 -24.25
N LYS A 881 34.21 -3.34 -23.76
CA LYS A 881 34.64 -4.57 -23.06
C LYS A 881 35.21 -4.32 -21.65
N HIS A 882 34.94 -3.15 -21.08
CA HIS A 882 35.18 -2.88 -19.66
C HIS A 882 33.99 -3.35 -18.82
N ARG A 883 34.27 -3.91 -17.64
CA ARG A 883 33.25 -4.17 -16.61
C ARG A 883 32.82 -2.83 -15.99
N PRO A 884 31.51 -2.58 -15.76
CA PRO A 884 31.06 -1.36 -15.10
C PRO A 884 31.69 -1.26 -13.70
N ARG A 885 32.16 -0.07 -13.33
CA ARG A 885 32.98 0.19 -12.14
C ARG A 885 32.59 1.46 -11.40
N TYR A 886 32.18 2.51 -12.12
CA TYR A 886 32.01 3.85 -11.59
C TYR A 886 30.51 4.15 -11.35
N ILE A 887 30.22 5.14 -10.50
CA ILE A 887 28.86 5.49 -10.10
C ILE A 887 28.12 6.26 -11.20
N SER A 888 26.97 5.75 -11.65
CA SER A 888 26.04 6.50 -12.51
C SER A 888 24.94 7.14 -11.64
N PRO A 889 24.71 8.47 -11.73
CA PRO A 889 23.76 9.18 -10.89
C PRO A 889 22.30 9.08 -11.37
N GLY A 890 22.04 8.48 -12.55
CA GLY A 890 20.70 8.41 -13.16
C GLY A 890 19.74 7.40 -12.51
N PHE A 891 20.26 6.50 -11.66
CA PHE A 891 19.45 5.58 -10.85
C PHE A 891 20.03 5.45 -9.44
N ALA A 892 19.17 5.48 -8.43
CA ALA A 892 19.50 5.13 -7.05
C ALA A 892 18.30 4.50 -6.32
N ILE A 893 18.55 3.50 -5.48
CA ILE A 893 17.55 2.92 -4.56
C ILE A 893 18.14 2.74 -3.16
N GLY A 894 17.38 3.09 -2.12
CA GLY A 894 17.77 2.82 -0.73
C GLY A 894 16.72 3.29 0.29
N PRO A 895 16.95 3.04 1.60
CA PRO A 895 16.04 3.46 2.67
C PRO A 895 16.02 4.98 2.81
N LEU A 896 14.85 5.55 3.08
CA LEU A 896 14.61 6.98 3.11
C LEU A 896 15.54 7.71 4.07
N GLY A 897 15.83 7.15 5.26
CA GLY A 897 16.76 7.75 6.22
C GLY A 897 18.21 7.78 5.74
N ALA A 898 18.65 6.74 5.02
CA ALA A 898 19.98 6.68 4.42
C ALA A 898 20.09 7.67 3.23
N MET A 899 19.07 7.71 2.38
CA MET A 899 18.96 8.66 1.26
C MET A 899 18.93 10.11 1.77
N ARG A 900 18.17 10.39 2.84
CA ARG A 900 18.11 11.68 3.54
C ARG A 900 19.50 12.10 4.05
N LYS A 901 20.27 11.18 4.66
CA LYS A 901 21.66 11.43 5.10
C LYS A 901 22.57 11.78 3.92
N LEU A 902 22.51 11.00 2.83
CA LEU A 902 23.37 11.18 1.65
C LEU A 902 23.06 12.50 0.92
N TYR A 903 21.80 12.75 0.58
CA TYR A 903 21.42 13.93 -0.20
C TYR A 903 21.59 15.24 0.59
N ALA A 904 21.48 15.24 1.92
CA ALA A 904 21.81 16.41 2.74
C ALA A 904 23.31 16.79 2.68
N GLU A 905 24.23 15.81 2.69
CA GLU A 905 25.66 16.08 2.50
C GLU A 905 25.97 16.50 1.06
N ALA A 906 25.32 15.86 0.08
CA ALA A 906 25.45 16.23 -1.33
C ALA A 906 24.97 17.67 -1.60
N ALA A 907 23.82 18.06 -1.06
CA ALA A 907 23.28 19.41 -1.12
C ALA A 907 24.23 20.45 -0.50
N LYS A 908 24.75 20.16 0.69
CA LYS A 908 25.76 20.98 1.39
C LYS A 908 27.02 21.19 0.54
N ARG A 909 27.51 20.15 -0.15
CA ARG A 909 28.67 20.27 -1.05
C ARG A 909 28.35 21.06 -2.32
N ALA A 910 27.22 20.79 -2.96
CA ALA A 910 26.77 21.51 -4.15
C ALA A 910 26.49 23.01 -3.91
N MET A 911 26.16 23.40 -2.67
CA MET A 911 26.12 24.81 -2.26
C MET A 911 27.51 25.40 -1.96
N GLY A 912 28.44 24.61 -1.41
CA GLY A 912 29.69 25.09 -0.82
C GLY A 912 30.89 25.20 -1.79
N ASP A 913 30.87 24.54 -2.93
CA ASP A 913 31.94 24.60 -3.95
C ASP A 913 31.36 24.86 -5.35
N GLU A 914 32.03 25.71 -6.13
CA GLU A 914 31.66 25.99 -7.53
C GLU A 914 32.13 24.90 -8.50
N HIS A 915 33.12 24.10 -8.13
CA HIS A 915 33.61 22.97 -8.93
C HIS A 915 32.72 21.72 -8.80
N LEU A 916 31.83 21.70 -7.79
CA LEU A 916 30.93 20.58 -7.47
C LEU A 916 29.45 20.92 -7.74
N GLN A 917 29.17 21.73 -8.77
CA GLN A 917 27.78 22.03 -9.17
C GLN A 917 27.16 20.95 -10.09
N GLU A 918 27.98 20.03 -10.61
CA GLU A 918 27.55 18.80 -11.25
C GLU A 918 27.31 17.70 -10.20
N GLY A 919 26.15 17.05 -10.25
CA GLY A 919 25.75 16.03 -9.29
C GLY A 919 26.55 14.73 -9.40
N GLY A 920 26.95 14.36 -10.62
CA GLY A 920 27.88 13.24 -10.84
C GLY A 920 29.24 13.48 -10.18
N LYS A 921 29.73 14.73 -10.14
CA LYS A 921 30.93 15.09 -9.37
C LYS A 921 30.67 14.93 -7.87
N VAL A 922 29.63 15.55 -7.33
CA VAL A 922 29.30 15.47 -5.89
C VAL A 922 29.21 14.02 -5.40
N LEU A 923 28.44 13.18 -6.08
CA LEU A 923 28.20 11.79 -5.68
C LEU A 923 29.44 10.90 -5.89
N GLY A 924 30.18 11.09 -7.00
CA GLY A 924 31.46 10.41 -7.24
C GLY A 924 32.50 10.71 -6.16
N GLN A 925 32.60 11.96 -5.71
CA GLN A 925 33.51 12.32 -4.61
C GLN A 925 33.06 11.72 -3.27
N ILE A 926 31.77 11.76 -2.93
CA ILE A 926 31.26 11.16 -1.68
C ILE A 926 31.53 9.65 -1.66
N PHE A 927 31.30 8.96 -2.77
CA PHE A 927 31.60 7.53 -2.89
C PHE A 927 33.11 7.25 -2.74
N ALA A 928 33.98 8.03 -3.39
CA ALA A 928 35.43 7.91 -3.20
C ALA A 928 35.88 8.15 -1.74
N GLU A 929 35.27 9.10 -1.03
CA GLU A 929 35.56 9.36 0.39
C GLU A 929 35.11 8.24 1.32
N GLN A 930 33.99 7.58 1.02
CA GLN A 930 33.53 6.37 1.70
C GLN A 930 34.50 5.21 1.48
N GLU A 931 34.90 4.95 0.23
CA GLU A 931 35.79 3.83 -0.09
C GLU A 931 37.22 4.06 0.42
N MET A 932 37.72 5.31 0.42
CA MET A 932 38.95 5.67 1.15
C MET A 932 38.88 5.32 2.64
N ALA A 933 37.72 5.54 3.28
CA ALA A 933 37.52 5.17 4.69
C ALA A 933 37.47 3.66 4.88
N ARG A 934 36.75 2.92 4.03
CA ARG A 934 36.69 1.45 4.06
C ARG A 934 38.06 0.82 3.86
N GLU A 935 38.84 1.28 2.88
CA GLU A 935 40.25 0.88 2.67
C GLU A 935 41.13 1.15 3.91
N SER A 936 40.93 2.28 4.60
CA SER A 936 41.68 2.59 5.83
C SER A 936 41.44 1.59 6.97
N HIS A 937 40.29 0.89 6.95
CA HIS A 937 39.91 -0.13 7.93
C HIS A 937 40.19 -1.57 7.46
N LYS A 938 40.66 -1.81 6.23
CA LYS A 938 40.98 -3.17 5.77
C LYS A 938 42.11 -3.77 6.60
N ALA A 939 41.88 -5.01 7.07
CA ALA A 939 42.85 -5.74 7.86
C ALA A 939 44.08 -6.08 7.00
N LYS A 940 45.17 -5.32 7.18
CA LYS A 940 46.42 -5.57 6.44
C LYS A 940 46.85 -7.02 6.66
N PRO A 941 47.20 -7.78 5.60
CA PRO A 941 47.62 -9.19 5.69
C PRO A 941 49.02 -9.33 6.29
N GLY A 942 49.14 -8.99 7.58
CA GLY A 942 50.37 -8.99 8.34
C GLY A 942 50.79 -10.40 8.72
N SER A 943 51.56 -11.05 7.85
CA SER A 943 52.48 -12.09 8.30
C SER A 943 53.33 -11.53 9.45
N ALA A 944 53.47 -12.28 10.54
CA ALA A 944 54.17 -11.83 11.76
C ALA A 944 55.60 -11.31 11.50
N PHE A 945 56.21 -11.73 10.38
CA PHE A 945 57.51 -11.28 9.91
C PHE A 945 57.57 -9.78 9.57
N GLN A 946 56.46 -9.17 9.13
CA GLN A 946 56.46 -7.77 8.68
C GLN A 946 56.49 -6.79 9.86
N GLY A 947 55.90 -7.14 11.01
CA GLY A 947 56.01 -6.37 12.24
C GLY A 947 57.46 -6.26 12.75
N LEU A 948 58.20 -7.36 12.65
CA LEU A 948 59.65 -7.38 12.93
C LEU A 948 60.43 -6.49 11.95
N PHE A 949 60.05 -6.48 10.67
CA PHE A 949 60.71 -5.63 9.68
C PHE A 949 60.43 -4.14 9.90
N THR A 950 59.22 -3.73 10.30
CA THR A 950 58.93 -2.34 10.69
C THR A 950 59.72 -1.88 11.92
N TRP A 951 59.96 -2.78 12.88
CA TRP A 951 60.79 -2.52 14.06
C TRP A 951 62.30 -2.42 13.72
N LEU A 952 62.76 -3.10 12.66
CA LEU A 952 64.12 -2.95 12.13
C LEU A 952 64.28 -1.68 11.27
N SER A 953 63.24 -1.25 10.54
CA SER A 953 63.31 -0.02 9.75
C SER A 953 63.28 1.26 10.60
N SER A 954 62.73 1.22 11.82
CA SER A 954 62.75 2.38 12.75
C SER A 954 64.14 2.78 13.28
N PHE A 955 65.22 2.16 12.79
CA PHE A 955 66.60 2.57 13.03
C PHE A 955 67.19 3.49 11.94
N TRP A 956 66.46 3.79 10.86
CA TRP A 956 66.97 4.54 9.71
C TRP A 956 65.93 5.52 9.17
N GLU A 957 66.10 6.83 9.43
CA GLU A 957 65.18 7.86 8.94
C GLU A 957 65.35 8.15 7.43
N SER A 958 64.24 8.41 6.74
CA SER A 958 64.16 8.69 5.30
C SER A 958 63.01 9.67 5.01
N PRO A 959 63.12 10.61 4.06
CA PRO A 959 62.24 11.78 3.99
C PRO A 959 60.89 11.56 3.26
N SER A 960 60.02 10.68 3.77
CA SER A 960 58.63 10.51 3.26
C SER A 960 57.58 11.37 3.96
N ALA A 961 57.97 12.13 5.00
CA ALA A 961 57.11 12.78 6.01
C ALA A 961 56.17 13.92 5.52
N VAL A 962 55.90 14.01 4.21
CA VAL A 962 54.91 14.91 3.59
C VAL A 962 53.72 14.10 3.06
N ALA A 963 53.97 13.04 2.28
CA ALA A 963 52.92 12.12 1.84
C ALA A 963 52.27 11.40 3.04
N ASP A 964 53.09 11.00 4.03
CA ASP A 964 52.60 10.44 5.28
C ASP A 964 51.67 11.41 6.03
N ARG A 965 51.84 12.74 5.94
CA ARG A 965 50.94 13.69 6.62
C ARG A 965 49.55 13.74 5.99
N GLN A 966 49.43 13.69 4.67
CA GLN A 966 48.12 13.56 4.01
C GLN A 966 47.47 12.21 4.35
N ALA A 967 48.22 11.11 4.28
CA ALA A 967 47.74 9.79 4.68
C ALA A 967 47.43 9.66 6.19
N GLN A 968 47.99 10.54 7.03
CA GLN A 968 47.76 10.58 8.48
C GLN A 968 46.60 11.51 8.86
N GLN A 969 46.36 12.61 8.12
CA GLN A 969 45.10 13.37 8.20
C GLN A 969 43.89 12.57 7.69
N LEU A 970 44.10 11.63 6.77
CA LEU A 970 43.07 10.69 6.31
C LEU A 970 42.91 9.44 7.20
N LYS A 971 43.62 9.36 8.34
CA LYS A 971 43.63 8.18 9.23
C LYS A 971 42.82 8.31 10.51
N GLU A 972 42.36 9.52 10.83
CA GLU A 972 41.26 9.75 11.78
C GLU A 972 39.94 9.76 10.98
N THR A 973 39.66 8.64 10.30
CA THR A 973 38.53 8.47 9.38
C THR A 973 37.23 8.31 10.16
N ASP A 974 36.54 9.43 10.33
CA ASP A 974 35.24 9.54 10.97
C ASP A 974 34.14 8.77 10.20
N LEU A 975 33.33 8.00 10.93
CA LEU A 975 32.17 7.25 10.41
C LEU A 975 31.07 8.16 9.84
N SER A 976 31.16 9.48 10.02
CA SER A 976 30.34 10.44 9.25
C SER A 976 30.42 10.22 7.73
N ARG A 977 31.54 9.69 7.22
CA ARG A 977 31.77 9.38 5.79
C ARG A 977 31.19 8.05 5.29
N GLU A 978 30.64 7.21 6.16
CA GLU A 978 29.99 5.96 5.75
C GLU A 978 28.51 6.23 5.38
N PHE A 979 28.14 6.06 4.11
CA PHE A 979 26.79 6.35 3.59
C PHE A 979 26.04 5.09 3.12
N GLY A 980 26.65 3.92 3.19
CA GLY A 980 26.08 2.66 2.72
C GLY A 980 26.03 2.53 1.20
N ILE A 981 26.80 3.33 0.45
CA ILE A 981 26.79 3.34 -1.01
C ILE A 981 27.44 2.05 -1.56
N GLY A 982 26.82 1.50 -2.60
CA GLY A 982 27.37 0.51 -3.52
C GLY A 982 26.72 0.60 -4.90
N LEU A 983 27.12 -0.28 -5.84
CA LEU A 983 26.81 -0.16 -7.27
C LEU A 983 26.20 -1.44 -7.85
N ASP A 984 25.26 -1.30 -8.79
CA ASP A 984 24.65 -2.40 -9.54
C ASP A 984 25.56 -2.90 -10.69
N TYR A 985 26.68 -3.52 -10.32
CA TYR A 985 27.68 -4.04 -11.26
C TYR A 985 27.15 -5.08 -12.27
N ALA A 986 26.00 -5.72 -11.99
CA ALA A 986 25.41 -6.74 -12.85
C ALA A 986 24.26 -6.20 -13.72
N SER A 987 23.86 -4.93 -13.55
CA SER A 987 22.67 -4.33 -14.15
C SER A 987 21.39 -5.13 -13.85
N GLY A 988 21.25 -5.59 -12.61
CA GLY A 988 20.06 -6.31 -12.13
C GLY A 988 18.89 -5.40 -11.81
N LEU A 989 19.16 -4.20 -11.29
CA LEU A 989 18.19 -3.17 -10.98
C LEU A 989 18.03 -2.28 -12.20
N ALA A 990 19.10 -1.59 -12.58
CA ALA A 990 19.14 -0.63 -13.68
C ALA A 990 20.32 -0.89 -14.62
N PHE A 991 20.01 -1.04 -15.90
CA PHE A 991 21.00 -1.13 -16.96
C PHE A 991 21.31 0.26 -17.52
N GLU A 992 22.55 0.71 -17.34
CA GLU A 992 23.11 1.89 -18.00
C GLU A 992 23.50 1.53 -19.44
N ALA A 993 22.90 2.18 -20.44
CA ALA A 993 23.16 1.90 -21.85
C ALA A 993 24.46 2.55 -22.37
N ALA A 994 24.96 3.60 -21.71
CA ALA A 994 26.23 4.23 -22.07
C ALA A 994 27.36 3.19 -22.10
N HIS A 995 28.06 3.10 -23.23
CA HIS A 995 29.16 2.15 -23.48
C HIS A 995 28.81 0.64 -23.39
N ALA A 996 27.52 0.31 -23.29
CA ALA A 996 27.03 -1.03 -22.94
C ALA A 996 25.88 -1.53 -23.82
N ASP A 997 25.30 -0.67 -24.66
CA ASP A 997 24.23 -1.00 -25.61
C ASP A 997 24.52 -2.24 -26.47
N GLY A 998 25.76 -2.35 -26.94
CA GLY A 998 26.25 -3.46 -27.74
C GLY A 998 26.29 -4.81 -27.04
N ASP A 999 25.98 -4.89 -25.74
CA ASP A 999 25.92 -6.14 -24.96
C ASP A 999 24.48 -6.62 -24.69
N MET A 1000 23.46 -5.92 -25.22
CA MET A 1000 22.04 -6.18 -24.99
C MET A 1000 21.34 -6.75 -26.23
N GLU A 1001 20.50 -7.77 -26.03
CA GLU A 1001 19.61 -8.31 -27.07
C GLU A 1001 18.16 -8.38 -26.62
N TRP A 1002 17.24 -8.29 -27.59
CA TRP A 1002 15.82 -8.53 -27.39
C TRP A 1002 15.52 -10.04 -27.44
N VAL A 1003 15.63 -10.70 -26.28
CA VAL A 1003 15.54 -12.17 -26.14
C VAL A 1003 14.12 -12.60 -25.82
N LYS A 1004 13.61 -13.63 -26.51
CA LYS A 1004 12.40 -14.36 -26.12
C LYS A 1004 12.80 -15.76 -25.65
N PHE A 1005 12.88 -15.95 -24.33
CA PHE A 1005 13.40 -17.19 -23.71
C PHE A 1005 12.63 -18.46 -24.09
N GLY A 1006 11.33 -18.37 -24.37
CA GLY A 1006 10.51 -19.49 -24.85
C GLY A 1006 10.71 -19.85 -26.33
N ASP A 1007 11.60 -19.16 -27.04
CA ASP A 1007 11.98 -19.43 -28.42
C ASP A 1007 13.49 -19.70 -28.50
N SER A 1008 13.85 -20.97 -28.70
CA SER A 1008 15.26 -21.38 -28.82
C SER A 1008 15.96 -20.76 -30.02
N ALA A 1009 15.25 -20.37 -31.09
CA ALA A 1009 15.86 -19.66 -32.21
C ALA A 1009 16.22 -18.21 -31.84
N SER A 1010 15.38 -17.53 -31.03
CA SER A 1010 15.70 -16.21 -30.46
C SER A 1010 16.92 -16.27 -29.55
N VAL A 1011 16.95 -17.24 -28.62
CA VAL A 1011 18.09 -17.48 -27.72
C VAL A 1011 19.36 -17.80 -28.52
N HIS A 1012 19.31 -18.71 -29.49
CA HIS A 1012 20.47 -19.07 -30.30
C HIS A 1012 20.98 -17.89 -31.14
N ALA A 1013 20.09 -17.08 -31.73
CA ALA A 1013 20.48 -15.91 -32.52
C ALA A 1013 21.19 -14.85 -31.66
N ALA A 1014 20.70 -14.60 -30.45
CA ALA A 1014 21.32 -13.66 -29.51
C ALA A 1014 22.74 -14.10 -29.09
N ASN A 1015 22.93 -15.38 -28.72
CA ASN A 1015 24.27 -15.90 -28.39
C ASN A 1015 25.22 -15.88 -29.61
N ALA A 1016 24.73 -16.28 -30.78
CA ALA A 1016 25.53 -16.34 -32.01
C ALA A 1016 26.00 -14.96 -32.49
N LYS A 1017 25.19 -13.90 -32.31
CA LYS A 1017 25.56 -12.51 -32.63
C LYS A 1017 26.79 -12.04 -31.84
N HIS A 1018 27.00 -12.58 -30.64
CA HIS A 1018 28.11 -12.24 -29.73
C HIS A 1018 29.22 -13.30 -29.66
N GLY A 1019 29.12 -14.38 -30.45
CA GLY A 1019 30.09 -15.47 -30.44
C GLY A 1019 30.10 -16.33 -29.17
N ILE A 1020 29.03 -16.27 -28.37
CA ILE A 1020 28.92 -16.99 -27.10
C ILE A 1020 28.53 -18.46 -27.39
N SER A 1021 29.39 -19.41 -27.03
CA SER A 1021 29.07 -20.85 -27.09
C SER A 1021 28.25 -21.31 -25.88
N ASP A 1022 28.61 -20.81 -24.69
CA ASP A 1022 28.14 -21.31 -23.41
C ASP A 1022 27.02 -20.39 -22.91
N SER A 1023 25.79 -20.69 -23.33
CA SER A 1023 24.66 -19.77 -23.23
C SER A 1023 24.20 -19.47 -21.79
N ARG A 1024 24.43 -18.22 -21.36
CA ARG A 1024 23.99 -17.67 -20.08
C ARG A 1024 22.52 -17.21 -20.08
N ILE A 1025 21.93 -17.06 -21.27
CA ILE A 1025 20.51 -16.70 -21.49
C ILE A 1025 19.65 -17.91 -21.88
N SER A 1026 20.09 -19.13 -21.53
CA SER A 1026 19.40 -20.38 -21.83
C SER A 1026 18.10 -20.57 -21.04
N ASN A 1027 17.96 -19.87 -19.91
CA ASN A 1027 16.75 -19.81 -19.09
C ASN A 1027 16.53 -18.36 -18.65
N ILE A 1028 15.29 -18.00 -18.31
CA ILE A 1028 14.99 -16.71 -17.68
C ILE A 1028 15.35 -16.76 -16.18
N GLY A 1029 15.64 -15.61 -15.58
CA GLY A 1029 15.85 -15.51 -14.12
C GLY A 1029 14.63 -16.03 -13.32
N PRO A 1030 14.85 -16.82 -12.25
CA PRO A 1030 13.76 -17.45 -11.49
C PRO A 1030 12.89 -16.41 -10.77
N ASP A 1031 13.51 -15.32 -10.32
CA ASP A 1031 12.90 -14.08 -9.80
C ASP A 1031 11.94 -13.41 -10.79
N VAL A 1032 12.31 -13.38 -12.07
CA VAL A 1032 11.43 -12.87 -13.14
C VAL A 1032 10.28 -13.86 -13.38
N GLY A 1033 10.62 -15.15 -13.49
CA GLY A 1033 9.65 -16.23 -13.76
C GLY A 1033 8.61 -16.46 -12.66
N ALA A 1034 8.94 -16.17 -11.40
CA ALA A 1034 8.03 -16.25 -10.25
C ALA A 1034 7.18 -14.97 -10.07
N SER A 1035 7.63 -13.83 -10.59
CA SER A 1035 6.88 -12.57 -10.53
C SER A 1035 5.57 -12.63 -11.34
N LEU A 1036 4.59 -11.79 -10.98
CA LEU A 1036 3.31 -11.67 -11.70
C LEU A 1036 3.52 -11.56 -13.22
N PRO A 1037 2.80 -12.33 -14.05
CA PRO A 1037 2.98 -12.34 -15.50
C PRO A 1037 2.87 -10.94 -16.14
N PRO A 1038 3.49 -10.71 -17.33
CA PRO A 1038 3.45 -9.43 -18.02
C PRO A 1038 2.04 -8.86 -18.17
N PHE A 1039 1.11 -9.66 -18.70
CA PHE A 1039 -0.28 -9.25 -18.95
C PHE A 1039 -1.23 -9.51 -17.78
N TRP A 1040 -0.72 -9.84 -16.59
CA TRP A 1040 -1.57 -9.99 -15.42
C TRP A 1040 -2.15 -8.64 -14.97
N THR A 1041 -3.45 -8.65 -14.69
CA THR A 1041 -4.26 -7.52 -14.23
C THR A 1041 -5.53 -8.06 -13.55
N TYR A 1042 -6.26 -7.18 -12.86
CA TYR A 1042 -7.62 -7.42 -12.40
C TYR A 1042 -8.67 -7.34 -13.52
N SER A 1043 -8.53 -6.46 -14.52
CA SER A 1043 -9.62 -6.15 -15.48
C SER A 1043 -9.72 -7.12 -16.66
N HIS A 1044 -10.94 -7.44 -17.11
CA HIS A 1044 -11.24 -8.37 -18.22
C HIS A 1044 -11.05 -7.75 -19.61
N GLU A 1045 -10.05 -6.88 -19.75
CA GLU A 1045 -9.75 -6.21 -21.00
C GLU A 1045 -9.24 -7.15 -22.10
N THR A 1046 -9.46 -6.76 -23.36
CA THR A 1046 -8.92 -7.51 -24.51
C THR A 1046 -7.42 -7.24 -24.69
N LEU A 1047 -6.64 -7.93 -23.85
CA LEU A 1047 -5.18 -8.09 -23.83
C LEU A 1047 -4.82 -9.55 -24.20
N PRO A 1048 -3.52 -9.90 -24.36
CA PRO A 1048 -3.07 -11.29 -24.29
C PRO A 1048 -3.42 -11.94 -22.93
N SER A 1049 -3.41 -13.28 -22.84
CA SER A 1049 -3.82 -13.97 -21.61
C SER A 1049 -3.06 -13.49 -20.38
N ARG A 1050 -3.77 -13.25 -19.26
CA ARG A 1050 -3.18 -12.89 -17.96
C ARG A 1050 -2.14 -13.91 -17.48
N SER A 1051 -2.28 -15.17 -17.88
CA SER A 1051 -1.37 -16.28 -17.57
C SER A 1051 -0.20 -16.45 -18.55
N THR A 1052 0.00 -15.53 -19.50
CA THR A 1052 1.12 -15.59 -20.46
C THR A 1052 2.46 -15.47 -19.72
N PRO A 1053 3.33 -16.50 -19.69
CA PRO A 1053 4.57 -16.43 -18.90
C PRO A 1053 5.58 -15.43 -19.48
N TRP A 1054 6.49 -14.94 -18.64
CA TRP A 1054 7.58 -14.02 -19.03
C TRP A 1054 8.47 -14.58 -20.16
N THR A 1055 8.59 -15.91 -20.30
CA THR A 1055 9.30 -16.56 -21.41
C THR A 1055 8.66 -16.33 -22.78
N ASN A 1056 7.37 -15.98 -22.84
CA ASN A 1056 6.64 -15.79 -24.09
C ASN A 1056 6.67 -14.35 -24.64
N VAL A 1057 7.15 -13.38 -23.86
CA VAL A 1057 7.43 -12.00 -24.32
C VAL A 1057 8.90 -11.84 -24.73
N SER A 1058 9.23 -10.73 -25.39
CA SER A 1058 10.62 -10.35 -25.67
C SER A 1058 11.10 -9.35 -24.62
N LEU A 1059 12.30 -9.57 -24.09
CA LEU A 1059 12.90 -8.79 -23.00
C LEU A 1059 14.31 -8.39 -23.38
N LEU A 1060 14.65 -7.11 -23.22
CA LEU A 1060 16.01 -6.61 -23.35
C LEU A 1060 16.86 -7.25 -22.24
N THR A 1061 17.88 -8.01 -22.64
CA THR A 1061 18.68 -8.87 -21.76
C THR A 1061 20.15 -8.74 -22.10
N ASN A 1062 21.01 -8.59 -21.08
CA ASN A 1062 22.45 -8.61 -21.24
C ASN A 1062 22.93 -10.04 -21.51
N VAL A 1063 23.50 -10.31 -22.68
CA VAL A 1063 23.86 -11.69 -23.06
C VAL A 1063 25.09 -12.23 -22.33
N TRP A 1064 25.95 -11.34 -21.83
CA TRP A 1064 27.22 -11.69 -21.18
C TRP A 1064 27.05 -11.98 -19.68
N THR A 1065 26.16 -11.26 -18.99
CA THR A 1065 25.79 -11.58 -17.60
C THR A 1065 24.64 -12.58 -17.51
N GLY A 1066 23.79 -12.66 -18.54
CA GLY A 1066 22.52 -13.40 -18.53
C GLY A 1066 21.36 -12.62 -17.90
N VAL A 1067 21.59 -11.37 -17.47
CA VAL A 1067 20.64 -10.59 -16.67
C VAL A 1067 19.68 -9.80 -17.54
N THR A 1068 18.38 -9.98 -17.31
CA THR A 1068 17.32 -9.10 -17.83
C THR A 1068 17.08 -7.99 -16.81
N PRO A 1069 17.51 -6.73 -17.04
CA PRO A 1069 17.31 -5.61 -16.10
C PRO A 1069 15.83 -5.32 -15.81
N ALA A 1070 15.54 -4.83 -14.61
CA ALA A 1070 14.21 -4.33 -14.26
C ALA A 1070 13.94 -2.93 -14.84
N ILE A 1071 14.98 -2.10 -14.91
CA ILE A 1071 14.97 -0.71 -15.38
C ILE A 1071 16.00 -0.55 -16.50
N ILE A 1072 15.63 0.16 -17.57
CA ILE A 1072 16.49 0.50 -18.70
C ILE A 1072 16.80 1.99 -18.61
N GLN A 1073 18.06 2.35 -18.39
CA GLN A 1073 18.56 3.72 -18.38
C GLN A 1073 19.35 3.96 -19.67
N HIS A 1074 18.98 5.00 -20.40
CA HIS A 1074 19.63 5.38 -21.65
C HIS A 1074 20.76 6.39 -21.41
N ASP A 1075 21.70 6.48 -22.35
CA ASP A 1075 22.83 7.41 -22.30
C ASP A 1075 22.36 8.86 -22.14
N ILE A 1076 22.57 9.37 -20.91
CA ILE A 1076 22.20 10.72 -20.46
C ILE A 1076 22.94 11.79 -21.27
N ASN A 1077 24.12 11.48 -21.81
CA ASN A 1077 24.98 12.43 -22.50
C ASN A 1077 24.67 12.56 -24.01
N ASN A 1078 23.86 11.67 -24.58
CA ASN A 1078 23.61 11.60 -26.03
C ASN A 1078 22.12 11.62 -26.41
N TYR A 1079 21.43 12.67 -25.96
CA TYR A 1079 20.00 12.88 -26.20
C TYR A 1079 19.61 13.01 -27.70
N LYS A 1080 20.55 13.37 -28.60
CA LYS A 1080 20.25 13.98 -29.92
C LYS A 1080 20.40 13.09 -31.17
N THR A 1081 21.06 11.92 -31.08
CA THR A 1081 21.22 11.02 -32.25
C THR A 1081 19.96 10.18 -32.54
N ASP A 1082 19.97 9.40 -33.65
CA ASP A 1082 18.97 8.35 -33.99
C ASP A 1082 18.98 7.25 -32.92
N SER A 1083 18.40 7.57 -31.76
CA SER A 1083 18.77 6.91 -30.52
C SER A 1083 18.10 5.54 -30.35
N LEU A 1084 18.73 4.73 -29.51
CA LEU A 1084 18.15 3.49 -29.03
C LEU A 1084 16.78 3.73 -28.35
N ARG A 1085 16.54 4.93 -27.79
CA ARG A 1085 15.26 5.30 -27.18
C ARG A 1085 14.09 5.33 -28.17
N GLU A 1086 14.31 5.58 -29.46
CA GLU A 1086 13.22 5.57 -30.45
C GLU A 1086 13.05 4.23 -31.18
N SER A 1087 14.15 3.48 -31.34
CA SER A 1087 14.13 2.15 -31.95
C SER A 1087 13.68 1.05 -30.96
N TRP A 1088 14.29 0.96 -29.77
CA TRP A 1088 13.96 -0.04 -28.75
C TRP A 1088 12.54 0.09 -28.19
N TRP A 1089 11.97 1.31 -28.16
CA TRP A 1089 10.60 1.50 -27.68
C TRP A 1089 9.58 0.67 -28.45
N SER A 1090 9.83 0.40 -29.74
CA SER A 1090 8.98 -0.46 -30.60
C SER A 1090 8.95 -1.92 -30.15
N ASN A 1091 9.97 -2.37 -29.41
CA ASN A 1091 10.22 -3.77 -29.08
C ASN A 1091 9.75 -4.15 -27.67
N ILE A 1092 9.57 -3.17 -26.78
CA ILE A 1092 9.19 -3.44 -25.39
C ILE A 1092 7.79 -4.07 -25.32
N TRP A 1093 7.66 -5.13 -24.53
CA TRP A 1093 6.60 -6.13 -24.70
C TRP A 1093 5.16 -5.58 -24.56
N TYR A 1094 4.97 -4.49 -23.83
CA TYR A 1094 3.68 -3.83 -23.64
C TYR A 1094 3.36 -2.77 -24.71
N GLN A 1095 4.30 -2.30 -25.53
CA GLN A 1095 4.16 -1.12 -26.41
C GLN A 1095 2.83 -1.13 -27.19
N LYS A 1096 2.58 -2.21 -27.93
CA LYS A 1096 1.38 -2.45 -28.76
C LYS A 1096 0.06 -2.40 -27.98
N TYR A 1097 0.11 -2.60 -26.67
CA TYR A 1097 -1.03 -2.65 -25.75
C TYR A 1097 -1.05 -1.45 -24.79
N GLY A 1098 -0.07 -0.54 -24.87
CA GLY A 1098 0.26 0.42 -23.81
C GLY A 1098 -0.93 1.25 -23.34
N ARG A 1099 -1.74 1.79 -24.27
CA ARG A 1099 -2.95 2.55 -23.93
C ARG A 1099 -3.92 1.73 -23.08
N LYS A 1100 -4.22 0.50 -23.49
CA LYS A 1100 -5.10 -0.41 -22.74
C LYS A 1100 -4.54 -0.78 -21.38
N MET A 1101 -3.24 -1.02 -21.28
CA MET A 1101 -2.62 -1.36 -20.00
C MET A 1101 -2.58 -0.15 -19.04
N PHE A 1102 -2.59 1.07 -19.57
CA PHE A 1102 -2.77 2.31 -18.81
C PHE A 1102 -4.24 2.55 -18.40
N ASP A 1103 -5.19 2.37 -19.33
CA ASP A 1103 -6.65 2.36 -19.07
C ASP A 1103 -7.01 1.37 -17.94
N VAL A 1104 -6.23 0.30 -17.82
CA VAL A 1104 -6.33 -0.77 -16.82
C VAL A 1104 -5.64 -0.42 -15.50
N HIS A 1105 -4.47 0.23 -15.51
CA HIS A 1105 -3.75 0.65 -14.30
C HIS A 1105 -4.61 1.60 -13.46
N VAL A 1106 -5.22 2.61 -14.09
CA VAL A 1106 -6.09 3.59 -13.43
C VAL A 1106 -7.40 3.00 -12.89
N GLN A 1107 -7.79 1.80 -13.35
CA GLN A 1107 -8.94 1.04 -12.84
C GLN A 1107 -8.54 -0.08 -11.86
N SER A 1108 -7.24 -0.31 -11.64
CA SER A 1108 -6.77 -1.37 -10.72
C SER A 1108 -6.85 -0.88 -9.28
N PRO A 1109 -7.13 -1.75 -8.29
CA PRO A 1109 -7.16 -1.39 -6.87
C PRO A 1109 -5.79 -0.91 -6.36
N ILE A 1110 -5.81 -0.37 -5.16
CA ILE A 1110 -4.65 -0.08 -4.32
C ILE A 1110 -4.35 -1.34 -3.48
N GLY A 1111 -3.07 -1.57 -3.25
CA GLY A 1111 -2.55 -2.68 -2.47
C GLY A 1111 -1.02 -2.65 -2.51
N PRO A 1112 -0.35 -3.64 -1.91
CA PRO A 1112 1.10 -3.71 -1.93
C PRO A 1112 1.62 -3.89 -3.37
N VAL A 1113 2.54 -3.03 -3.80
CA VAL A 1113 3.27 -3.12 -5.08
C VAL A 1113 4.35 -4.20 -5.07
N ALA A 1114 4.88 -4.57 -3.91
CA ALA A 1114 5.77 -5.74 -3.70
C ALA A 1114 5.60 -6.35 -2.29
N ILE A 1115 6.06 -7.59 -2.09
CA ILE A 1115 6.24 -8.23 -0.77
C ILE A 1115 7.66 -8.77 -0.73
N SER A 1116 8.57 -8.12 0.00
CA SER A 1116 10.01 -8.40 -0.08
C SER A 1116 10.76 -7.97 1.18
N GLY A 1117 11.99 -8.44 1.34
CA GLY A 1117 12.87 -8.21 2.48
C GLY A 1117 14.13 -9.09 2.41
N TYR A 1118 15.03 -8.96 3.39
CA TYR A 1118 16.27 -9.74 3.42
C TYR A 1118 16.03 -11.24 3.65
N ASP A 1119 14.99 -11.63 4.37
CA ASP A 1119 14.65 -13.03 4.70
C ASP A 1119 13.17 -13.17 5.08
N ALA A 1120 12.74 -14.38 5.42
CA ALA A 1120 11.35 -14.67 5.80
C ALA A 1120 10.87 -13.98 7.10
N ALA A 1121 11.77 -13.38 7.89
CA ALA A 1121 11.41 -12.59 9.09
C ALA A 1121 11.34 -11.08 8.79
N SER A 1122 12.11 -10.61 7.80
CA SER A 1122 12.17 -9.20 7.38
C SER A 1122 11.36 -8.88 6.12
N ARG A 1123 10.75 -9.88 5.48
CA ARG A 1123 9.71 -9.70 4.44
C ARG A 1123 8.57 -8.84 5.00
N ARG A 1124 8.31 -7.71 4.34
CA ARG A 1124 7.15 -6.84 4.60
C ARG A 1124 6.42 -6.51 3.31
N GLN A 1125 5.20 -5.98 3.45
CA GLN A 1125 4.45 -5.42 2.33
C GLN A 1125 5.00 -4.02 1.98
N TRP A 1126 5.18 -3.76 0.68
CA TRP A 1126 5.61 -2.47 0.14
C TRP A 1126 4.47 -1.86 -0.67
N TRP A 1127 4.01 -0.67 -0.30
CA TRP A 1127 2.83 -0.01 -0.89
C TRP A 1127 3.20 1.23 -1.72
N SER A 1128 2.25 1.72 -2.52
CA SER A 1128 2.36 3.05 -3.14
C SER A 1128 2.13 4.13 -2.08
N ALA A 1129 2.97 5.17 -2.05
CA ALA A 1129 2.72 6.36 -1.24
C ALA A 1129 1.61 7.27 -1.80
N GLU A 1130 1.19 7.02 -3.04
CA GLU A 1130 0.17 7.78 -3.76
C GLU A 1130 -1.00 6.87 -4.18
N ASP A 1131 -2.21 7.29 -3.85
CA ASP A 1131 -3.45 6.54 -4.14
C ASP A 1131 -4.03 6.85 -5.52
N TRP A 1132 -3.75 8.07 -5.99
CA TRP A 1132 -4.18 8.59 -7.28
C TRP A 1132 -3.33 7.96 -8.38
N LYS A 1133 -3.88 7.76 -9.58
CA LYS A 1133 -3.22 7.07 -10.69
C LYS A 1133 -3.38 7.82 -12.00
N GLY A 1134 -2.49 7.56 -12.96
CA GLY A 1134 -2.52 8.19 -14.28
C GLY A 1134 -2.14 9.68 -14.25
N GLY A 1135 -1.07 10.00 -13.53
CA GLY A 1135 -0.57 11.36 -13.32
C GLY A 1135 0.66 11.36 -12.41
N ALA A 1136 0.97 12.50 -11.79
CA ALA A 1136 2.09 12.64 -10.87
C ALA A 1136 1.87 13.79 -9.87
N ARG A 1137 2.59 13.78 -8.74
CA ARG A 1137 2.69 14.96 -7.86
C ARG A 1137 3.97 15.73 -8.10
N ASN A 1138 3.97 17.01 -7.80
CA ASN A 1138 5.17 17.84 -7.74
C ASN A 1138 5.49 18.30 -6.30
N GLU A 1139 6.59 19.04 -6.13
CA GLU A 1139 7.00 19.61 -4.84
C GLU A 1139 5.97 20.54 -4.17
N THR A 1140 4.97 21.07 -4.90
CA THR A 1140 3.87 21.85 -4.33
C THR A 1140 2.68 20.99 -3.87
N ARG A 1141 2.85 19.66 -3.85
CA ARG A 1141 1.82 18.63 -3.56
C ARG A 1141 0.60 18.66 -4.50
N PHE A 1142 0.68 19.40 -5.62
CA PHE A 1142 -0.38 19.46 -6.61
C PHE A 1142 -0.38 18.17 -7.45
N TRP A 1143 -1.56 17.63 -7.73
CA TRP A 1143 -1.71 16.49 -8.62
C TRP A 1143 -1.86 16.96 -10.06
N TRP A 1144 -0.91 16.58 -10.91
CA TRP A 1144 -0.96 16.78 -12.35
C TRP A 1144 -1.53 15.53 -13.02
N ARG A 1145 -2.58 15.67 -13.83
CA ARG A 1145 -3.17 14.56 -14.59
C ARG A 1145 -2.25 14.22 -15.78
N TYR A 1146 -2.36 13.01 -16.34
CA TYR A 1146 -1.56 12.63 -17.50
C TYR A 1146 -1.63 13.65 -18.64
N GLU A 1147 -2.82 14.17 -18.97
CA GLU A 1147 -2.98 15.18 -20.03
C GLU A 1147 -2.27 16.51 -19.73
N ASP A 1148 -2.19 16.94 -18.46
CA ASP A 1148 -1.54 18.19 -18.04
C ASP A 1148 0.00 18.11 -18.15
N VAL A 1149 0.54 16.90 -18.06
CA VAL A 1149 1.98 16.61 -18.15
C VAL A 1149 2.36 16.21 -19.58
N CYS A 1150 1.62 15.26 -20.15
CA CYS A 1150 1.98 14.48 -21.33
C CYS A 1150 1.10 14.72 -22.56
N GLY A 1151 0.13 15.65 -22.49
CA GLY A 1151 -0.69 16.03 -23.65
C GLY A 1151 0.17 16.43 -24.84
N GLY A 1152 -0.15 15.89 -26.02
CA GLY A 1152 0.59 16.09 -27.27
C GLY A 1152 1.61 14.99 -27.60
N THR A 1153 2.07 14.20 -26.61
CA THR A 1153 3.11 13.16 -26.80
C THR A 1153 2.57 11.80 -27.28
N GLU A 1154 1.25 11.62 -27.29
CA GLU A 1154 0.61 10.30 -27.36
C GLU A 1154 0.88 9.51 -28.65
N GLN A 1155 1.20 10.21 -29.74
CA GLN A 1155 1.57 9.58 -31.01
C GLN A 1155 2.94 8.88 -30.96
N GLU A 1156 3.87 9.37 -30.15
CA GLU A 1156 5.21 8.80 -29.97
C GLU A 1156 5.25 7.77 -28.84
N VAL A 1157 4.48 8.04 -27.77
CA VAL A 1157 4.34 7.17 -26.59
C VAL A 1157 3.53 5.91 -26.93
N PHE A 1158 2.26 6.04 -27.32
CA PHE A 1158 1.41 4.87 -27.58
C PHE A 1158 1.58 4.30 -29.00
N ARG A 1159 2.01 5.12 -29.97
CA ARG A 1159 2.16 4.76 -31.41
C ARG A 1159 0.92 4.11 -32.05
N ASP A 1160 -0.25 4.20 -31.42
CA ASP A 1160 -1.49 3.50 -31.78
C ASP A 1160 -2.42 4.30 -32.70
N LYS A 1161 -2.05 5.54 -33.01
CA LYS A 1161 -2.76 6.48 -33.91
C LYS A 1161 -4.20 6.83 -33.49
N LYS A 1162 -4.58 6.63 -32.22
CA LYS A 1162 -5.92 7.00 -31.72
C LYS A 1162 -6.08 8.47 -31.33
N GLY A 1163 -4.99 9.24 -31.29
CA GLY A 1163 -5.00 10.64 -30.82
C GLY A 1163 -4.64 10.75 -29.33
N PRO A 1164 -5.07 11.83 -28.65
CA PRO A 1164 -4.70 12.10 -27.26
C PRO A 1164 -5.22 11.06 -26.27
N TRP A 1165 -4.74 11.10 -25.03
CA TRP A 1165 -5.28 10.35 -23.90
C TRP A 1165 -5.62 11.29 -22.75
N TYR A 1166 -6.77 11.07 -22.12
CA TYR A 1166 -7.25 11.87 -20.99
C TYR A 1166 -7.58 10.94 -19.84
N LEU A 1167 -7.17 11.34 -18.63
CA LEU A 1167 -7.59 10.67 -17.41
C LEU A 1167 -9.12 10.72 -17.32
N PRO A 1168 -9.84 9.61 -17.09
CA PRO A 1168 -11.30 9.62 -17.04
C PRO A 1168 -11.80 10.66 -16.02
N SER A 1169 -12.84 11.43 -16.36
CA SER A 1169 -13.36 12.53 -15.52
C SER A 1169 -14.10 12.06 -14.26
N ASN A 1170 -14.08 10.75 -14.02
CA ASN A 1170 -14.71 9.97 -12.96
C ASN A 1170 -13.68 9.09 -12.21
N HIS A 1171 -12.38 9.33 -12.46
CA HIS A 1171 -11.29 8.76 -11.67
C HIS A 1171 -11.28 9.38 -10.27
#